data_AF-N1J841-F1
#
_entry.id   AF-N1J841-F1
#
_cell.length_a   1.000
_cell.length_b   1.000
_cell.length_c   1.000
_cell.angle_alpha   90.00
_cell.angle_beta   90.00
_cell.angle_gamma   90.00
#
_symmetry.space_group_name_H-M   'P 1'
#
loop_
_entity.id
_entity.type
_entity.pdbx_description
1 polymer ?
#
loop_
_entity_poly.entity_id
_entity_poly.type
_entity_poly.pdbx_seq_one_letter_code
_entity_poly.pdbx_strand_id
1 'polypeptide(L)'
;MPTKFVPRQRKHKVLQRQKAEAEHIEPSGDSNPVEHVPATKVQLQEKRQRIKDELRQNGAKTSGKKAKRLEKYIETKLRKDENRELISRLAKTKSDTSLYHSSSRLGQGRETKRQRLERALKDQQAGIDLDGDNDLILYDKRARSPVEAGEASDDYKSQDISLAAPVLLDSRSSGVGIGSGLKRPLDVGEDGIPILKKRKRRGGVKSNSGYKIPIPHKEEKFGEDSEWEGFSSTSEISNDAESHASEAETLDDTLDTPNFTSKEIKGLESSHEFSQDGDEDDEEESSDNSEDSQERIKPRSSAFKAWANQQINEALGYQPISNIQTATESSKTSGFKARIADQDPLPLELQPTANTLRKAYSITVNRTPEIQDIRLQLPVVAEEQKIMEAIHNNNVVFICGSTGSGKTTQIPQFLFEAGYGSPDSPTPGLIGITQPRRVAAVSMAQRVGDEMCEYRKKVAYQIRFEGTVSSETAIKFMTDGVMLREVSQDISMKKYSAIIIDEAHERSLNTDILIGMLSRVVKLRQEMAEEDSSIKPLKLVVMSATLRINDFIGNTSLFSSPPPVVEAEGRQYSVTNHFTRKTHHDYVQEAFQKISKGHKKLPPGGFLVFLTGQSEIAHLSALLKEKLCADQTNSNPHVKISGRDAPIETEDLDLGLVTSDEDEDDVDINLADEDFEIEEDGEAGPAKMHILPLYSLLPTKEQMRVFKPPPDGSRLIVLATNVAETSLTIPGIRYVFDSGRSKERKYCRDTGVQSFEIGWISKASAKQRAGRAGRTGPGHCYRLYSSAVYERDFQEFSEPEILRMPIEGVVLQLKSMNLQHVVNFPFPTSPGQQTLADSEKLLSYLAATSASGQITPIGSTMSIFPLPPRLTRILLLGHQHNCLPYIIALVAGLSVPNIFIPENQIVPPVKNYEEDFRTNSMQIEEDHRLNIKTNFNKVHKNFCFLDDKSDAIKLLQAVGEFAHEPTESWCRKNYVNFKSLKEVTQLQKQITELLRINISTLSTLKYQEKLQPPTVKQIKVLKQMVAAGYIDHVAARADLAPNPPDSQRKPKRAIDVPYLTLFPSSVNRKETEEAVYIHPSSPLSHLSPQECPEYLIYSYLQRAPPNPNFPEKHSKTRLHALTDITGNQLAALAKGTTLIHYGKPLKAVMPKVLGDGSIAEVRECWVIPYLRPESNGGMGWPLPARKVRQRKLPGQGWVVE
;
A
#
# COMPACT_ATOMS: atom_id res chain seq x y z
N MET A 1 44.68 -75.60 -0.72
CA MET A 1 44.50 -75.17 0.69
C MET A 1 43.05 -74.78 0.92
N PRO A 2 42.46 -75.06 2.09
CA PRO A 2 41.02 -74.98 2.32
C PRO A 2 40.50 -73.56 2.64
N THR A 3 39.21 -73.34 2.39
CA THR A 3 38.46 -72.12 2.74
C THR A 3 38.27 -71.99 4.26
N LYS A 4 38.59 -70.82 4.84
CA LYS A 4 38.37 -70.55 6.27
C LYS A 4 37.05 -69.78 6.51
N PHE A 5 36.04 -70.54 6.93
CA PHE A 5 34.86 -70.21 7.74
C PHE A 5 34.39 -68.75 7.90
N VAL A 6 33.09 -68.50 7.64
CA VAL A 6 32.35 -67.27 8.02
C VAL A 6 31.10 -67.67 8.83
N PRO A 7 30.70 -66.93 9.90
CA PRO A 7 29.70 -67.44 10.87
C PRO A 7 28.27 -67.67 10.34
N ARG A 8 27.62 -68.72 10.87
CA ARG A 8 26.32 -69.26 10.39
C ARG A 8 25.12 -68.29 10.43
N GLN A 9 25.10 -67.29 11.31
CA GLN A 9 23.88 -66.53 11.62
C GLN A 9 23.31 -65.71 10.44
N ARG A 10 24.13 -65.21 9.52
CA ARG A 10 23.64 -64.43 8.36
C ARG A 10 22.85 -65.24 7.33
N LYS A 11 22.92 -66.58 7.32
CA LYS A 11 22.28 -67.40 6.28
C LYS A 11 20.76 -67.58 6.49
N HIS A 12 20.28 -67.63 7.73
CA HIS A 12 18.84 -67.78 8.02
C HIS A 12 18.03 -66.54 7.66
N LYS A 13 18.52 -65.33 7.98
CA LYS A 13 17.78 -64.08 7.76
C LYS A 13 17.60 -63.75 6.26
N VAL A 14 18.48 -64.26 5.39
CA VAL A 14 18.32 -64.17 3.92
C VAL A 14 17.30 -65.20 3.42
N LEU A 15 17.36 -66.44 3.91
CA LEU A 15 16.41 -67.49 3.52
C LEU A 15 14.96 -67.17 3.94
N GLN A 16 14.75 -66.53 5.10
CA GLN A 16 13.41 -66.07 5.50
C GLN A 16 12.85 -65.01 4.55
N ARG A 17 13.68 -64.04 4.12
CA ARG A 17 13.26 -62.99 3.17
C ARG A 17 12.89 -63.59 1.81
N GLN A 18 13.69 -64.52 1.31
CA GLN A 18 13.42 -65.24 0.06
C GLN A 18 12.19 -66.18 0.14
N LYS A 19 11.77 -66.58 1.35
CA LYS A 19 10.53 -67.34 1.56
C LYS A 19 9.31 -66.42 1.53
N ALA A 20 9.37 -65.27 2.20
CA ALA A 20 8.33 -64.25 2.16
C ALA A 20 8.09 -63.67 0.75
N GLU A 21 9.16 -63.52 -0.04
CA GLU A 21 9.09 -63.12 -1.46
C GLU A 21 8.53 -64.22 -2.38
N ALA A 22 8.41 -65.47 -1.91
CA ALA A 22 7.89 -66.62 -2.67
C ALA A 22 6.46 -67.05 -2.29
N GLU A 23 5.98 -66.68 -1.10
CA GLU A 23 4.65 -67.06 -0.58
C GLU A 23 3.53 -66.08 -0.99
N HIS A 24 3.84 -65.07 -1.82
CA HIS A 24 2.92 -63.99 -2.20
C HIS A 24 2.36 -64.07 -3.63
N ILE A 25 2.35 -65.28 -4.24
CA ILE A 25 1.81 -65.49 -5.60
C ILE A 25 0.78 -66.64 -5.59
N GLU A 26 -0.48 -66.28 -5.35
CA GLU A 26 -1.65 -67.06 -5.83
C GLU A 26 -2.41 -66.26 -6.91
N PRO A 27 -2.99 -66.91 -7.93
CA PRO A 27 -3.63 -66.21 -9.06
C PRO A 27 -5.14 -66.03 -8.88
N SER A 28 -5.57 -64.82 -8.55
CA SER A 28 -6.94 -64.36 -8.90
C SER A 28 -6.91 -63.78 -10.31
N GLY A 29 -7.75 -64.32 -11.21
CA GLY A 29 -7.74 -63.95 -12.63
C GLY A 29 -8.51 -62.65 -12.90
N ASP A 30 -7.93 -61.79 -13.74
CA ASP A 30 -8.64 -60.72 -14.45
C ASP A 30 -8.58 -61.01 -15.96
N SER A 31 -9.63 -60.62 -16.69
CA SER A 31 -9.96 -61.16 -18.01
C SER A 31 -9.95 -60.11 -19.10
N ASN A 32 -8.80 -59.91 -19.76
CA ASN A 32 -8.71 -59.28 -21.08
C ASN A 32 -7.47 -59.79 -21.87
N PRO A 33 -7.44 -59.66 -23.21
CA PRO A 33 -6.72 -60.61 -24.05
C PRO A 33 -5.23 -60.30 -24.29
N VAL A 34 -4.45 -61.39 -24.35
CA VAL A 34 -3.20 -61.58 -25.12
C VAL A 34 -2.35 -60.32 -25.32
N GLU A 35 -1.41 -60.06 -24.41
CA GLU A 35 -0.36 -59.05 -24.65
C GLU A 35 0.52 -59.49 -25.84
N HIS A 36 0.27 -58.90 -27.01
CA HIS A 36 1.17 -58.99 -28.15
C HIS A 36 2.46 -58.23 -27.84
N VAL A 37 3.41 -58.92 -27.19
CA VAL A 37 4.75 -58.36 -26.88
C VAL A 37 5.39 -57.84 -28.17
N PRO A 38 5.63 -56.53 -28.31
CA PRO A 38 6.19 -55.99 -29.55
C PRO A 38 7.65 -56.41 -29.68
N ALA A 39 8.04 -56.80 -30.91
CA ALA A 39 9.40 -57.27 -31.24
C ALA A 39 10.52 -56.23 -30.95
N THR A 40 10.14 -54.98 -30.66
CA THR A 40 11.05 -53.88 -30.28
C THR A 40 11.86 -54.18 -29.03
N LYS A 41 11.29 -54.82 -27.98
CA LYS A 41 12.01 -55.06 -26.71
C LYS A 41 13.26 -55.95 -26.89
N VAL A 42 13.22 -56.94 -27.78
CA VAL A 42 14.38 -57.80 -28.08
C VAL A 42 15.42 -57.03 -28.87
N GLN A 43 15.01 -56.32 -29.93
CA GLN A 43 15.90 -55.49 -30.75
C GLN A 43 16.58 -54.36 -29.95
N LEU A 44 15.89 -53.81 -28.95
CA LEU A 44 16.45 -52.86 -27.97
C LEU A 44 17.59 -53.48 -27.16
N GLN A 45 17.42 -54.72 -26.68
CA GLN A 45 18.44 -55.43 -25.91
C GLN A 45 19.64 -55.81 -26.78
N GLU A 46 19.42 -56.25 -28.03
CA GLU A 46 20.48 -56.52 -29.00
C GLU A 46 21.28 -55.24 -29.32
N LYS A 47 20.61 -54.12 -29.63
CA LYS A 47 21.27 -52.81 -29.82
C LYS A 47 22.09 -52.40 -28.59
N ARG A 48 21.51 -52.53 -27.38
CA ARG A 48 22.18 -52.21 -26.11
C ARG A 48 23.41 -53.08 -25.86
N GLN A 49 23.37 -54.39 -26.19
CA GLN A 49 24.53 -55.26 -26.11
C GLN A 49 25.61 -54.88 -27.12
N ARG A 50 25.24 -54.69 -28.40
CA ARG A 50 26.17 -54.34 -29.48
C ARG A 50 26.98 -53.06 -29.18
N ILE A 51 26.30 -52.00 -28.74
CA ILE A 51 26.94 -50.74 -28.31
C ILE A 51 27.84 -50.95 -27.08
N LYS A 52 27.41 -51.79 -26.13
CA LYS A 52 28.17 -52.09 -24.90
C LYS A 52 29.44 -52.90 -25.18
N ASP A 53 29.46 -53.72 -26.24
CA ASP A 53 30.61 -54.51 -26.63
C ASP A 53 31.55 -53.76 -27.59
N GLU A 54 31.04 -52.91 -28.50
CA GLU A 54 31.86 -51.93 -29.24
C GLU A 54 32.66 -51.02 -28.28
N LEU A 55 32.00 -50.51 -27.23
CA LEU A 55 32.64 -49.70 -26.18
C LEU A 55 33.59 -50.50 -25.26
N ARG A 56 33.60 -51.84 -25.35
CA ARG A 56 34.55 -52.71 -24.62
C ARG A 56 35.76 -53.13 -25.44
N GLN A 57 35.69 -53.12 -26.78
CA GLN A 57 36.84 -53.43 -27.64
C GLN A 57 37.97 -52.39 -27.50
N ASN A 58 37.64 -51.15 -27.15
CA ASN A 58 38.59 -50.13 -26.70
C ASN A 58 39.08 -50.45 -25.27
N GLY A 59 39.97 -51.43 -25.16
CA GLY A 59 40.26 -52.20 -23.94
C GLY A 59 40.87 -51.43 -22.76
N ALA A 60 40.02 -50.88 -21.89
CA ALA A 60 40.38 -50.37 -20.57
C ALA A 60 39.54 -51.02 -19.47
N LYS A 61 40.18 -51.45 -18.36
CA LYS A 61 39.48 -52.03 -17.19
C LYS A 61 38.67 -50.94 -16.46
N THR A 62 37.37 -50.84 -16.76
CA THR A 62 36.50 -49.81 -16.19
C THR A 62 36.13 -50.09 -14.73
N SER A 63 36.41 -49.13 -13.85
CA SER A 63 35.89 -49.14 -12.47
C SER A 63 34.36 -49.16 -12.45
N GLY A 64 33.75 -49.85 -11.47
CA GLY A 64 32.30 -50.05 -11.40
C GLY A 64 31.47 -48.76 -11.40
N LYS A 65 31.98 -47.66 -10.82
CA LYS A 65 31.33 -46.34 -10.91
C LYS A 65 31.32 -45.80 -12.36
N LYS A 66 32.40 -46.01 -13.13
CA LYS A 66 32.50 -45.62 -14.55
C LYS A 66 31.62 -46.52 -15.44
N ALA A 67 31.55 -47.82 -15.15
CA ALA A 67 30.65 -48.75 -15.83
C ALA A 67 29.16 -48.38 -15.65
N LYS A 68 28.73 -48.04 -14.42
CA LYS A 68 27.34 -47.57 -14.18
C LYS A 68 27.01 -46.25 -14.90
N ARG A 69 27.95 -45.30 -14.99
CA ARG A 69 27.77 -44.07 -15.79
C ARG A 69 27.63 -44.37 -17.29
N LEU A 70 28.44 -45.29 -17.82
CA LEU A 70 28.36 -45.74 -19.22
C LEU A 70 27.02 -46.42 -19.52
N GLU A 71 26.56 -47.29 -18.62
CA GLU A 71 25.26 -47.98 -18.71
C GLU A 71 24.10 -46.98 -18.77
N LYS A 72 24.08 -45.99 -17.86
CA LYS A 72 23.06 -44.91 -17.88
C LYS A 72 23.13 -44.10 -19.17
N TYR A 73 24.32 -43.76 -19.67
CA TYR A 73 24.49 -43.01 -20.92
C TYR A 73 23.93 -43.75 -22.15
N ILE A 74 24.15 -45.07 -22.27
CA ILE A 74 23.59 -45.88 -23.37
C ILE A 74 22.06 -45.89 -23.31
N GLU A 75 21.49 -46.00 -22.10
CA GLU A 75 20.05 -46.00 -21.85
C GLU A 75 19.41 -44.63 -22.17
N THR A 76 20.02 -43.52 -21.74
CA THR A 76 19.57 -42.16 -22.13
C THR A 76 19.87 -41.82 -23.60
N LYS A 77 20.62 -42.66 -24.34
CA LYS A 77 20.75 -42.51 -25.81
C LYS A 77 19.62 -43.23 -26.53
N LEU A 78 19.40 -44.52 -26.25
CA LEU A 78 18.34 -45.30 -26.91
C LEU A 78 16.94 -44.67 -26.73
N ARG A 79 16.66 -44.10 -25.55
CA ARG A 79 15.40 -43.36 -25.28
C ARG A 79 15.24 -42.07 -26.11
N LYS A 80 16.32 -41.46 -26.61
CA LYS A 80 16.25 -40.28 -27.51
C LYS A 80 15.80 -40.70 -28.90
N ASP A 81 16.52 -41.67 -29.48
CA ASP A 81 16.29 -42.21 -30.81
C ASP A 81 14.82 -42.64 -30.98
N GLU A 82 14.26 -43.37 -30.01
CA GLU A 82 12.85 -43.79 -30.00
C GLU A 82 11.86 -42.62 -29.92
N ASN A 83 12.14 -41.60 -29.11
CA ASN A 83 11.26 -40.45 -28.93
C ASN A 83 11.23 -39.57 -30.19
N ARG A 84 12.37 -39.40 -30.87
CA ARG A 84 12.45 -38.72 -32.18
C ARG A 84 11.71 -39.50 -33.25
N GLU A 85 11.79 -40.83 -33.26
CA GLU A 85 11.03 -41.63 -34.21
C GLU A 85 9.51 -41.51 -33.95
N LEU A 86 9.07 -41.57 -32.69
CA LEU A 86 7.66 -41.36 -32.30
C LEU A 86 7.14 -39.98 -32.72
N ILE A 87 7.89 -38.90 -32.47
CA ILE A 87 7.54 -37.54 -32.91
C ILE A 87 7.43 -37.49 -34.44
N SER A 88 8.34 -38.15 -35.18
CA SER A 88 8.30 -38.21 -36.66
C SER A 88 7.11 -39.01 -37.23
N ARG A 89 6.51 -39.89 -36.42
CA ARG A 89 5.29 -40.63 -36.73
C ARG A 89 4.05 -39.79 -36.41
N LEU A 90 3.97 -39.21 -35.21
CA LEU A 90 2.88 -38.33 -34.77
C LEU A 90 2.71 -37.09 -35.67
N ALA A 91 3.81 -36.51 -36.14
CA ALA A 91 3.78 -35.36 -37.06
C ALA A 91 3.09 -35.65 -38.42
N LYS A 92 2.88 -36.93 -38.77
CA LYS A 92 2.19 -37.35 -40.01
C LYS A 92 0.68 -37.56 -39.81
N THR A 93 0.20 -37.55 -38.57
CA THR A 93 -1.20 -37.79 -38.19
C THR A 93 -1.77 -36.60 -37.42
N LYS A 94 -1.81 -35.43 -38.06
CA LYS A 94 -2.37 -34.21 -37.49
C LYS A 94 -3.71 -33.88 -38.17
N SER A 95 -4.82 -34.16 -37.47
CA SER A 95 -6.16 -33.71 -37.84
C SER A 95 -6.41 -32.28 -37.36
N ASP A 96 -7.35 -31.57 -37.99
CA ASP A 96 -7.85 -30.30 -37.47
C ASP A 96 -8.68 -30.53 -36.19
N THR A 97 -8.53 -29.65 -35.21
CA THR A 97 -9.20 -29.73 -33.91
C THR A 97 -9.94 -28.45 -33.50
N SER A 98 -10.03 -27.47 -34.41
CA SER A 98 -10.62 -26.14 -34.16
C SER A 98 -12.06 -26.15 -33.63
N LEU A 99 -12.84 -27.18 -33.96
CA LEU A 99 -14.25 -27.33 -33.54
C LEU A 99 -14.46 -28.22 -32.30
N TYR A 100 -13.43 -28.88 -31.76
CA TYR A 100 -13.62 -29.77 -30.60
C TYR A 100 -13.60 -29.00 -29.27
N HIS A 101 -14.57 -29.31 -28.40
CA HIS A 101 -14.58 -28.83 -27.03
C HIS A 101 -13.57 -29.58 -26.15
N SER A 102 -12.94 -28.87 -25.20
CA SER A 102 -12.06 -29.48 -24.20
C SER A 102 -12.81 -30.49 -23.34
N SER A 103 -12.26 -31.70 -23.20
CA SER A 103 -12.80 -32.77 -22.35
C SER A 103 -12.95 -32.36 -20.88
N SER A 104 -12.13 -31.41 -20.41
CA SER A 104 -12.21 -30.83 -19.05
C SER A 104 -13.50 -30.03 -18.77
N ARG A 105 -14.35 -29.78 -19.77
CA ARG A 105 -15.65 -29.12 -19.61
C ARG A 105 -16.84 -30.09 -19.57
N LEU A 106 -16.66 -31.38 -19.86
CA LEU A 106 -17.75 -32.35 -19.67
C LEU A 106 -18.08 -32.48 -18.17
N GLY A 107 -19.34 -32.27 -17.81
CA GLY A 107 -19.85 -32.42 -16.44
C GLY A 107 -20.00 -31.12 -15.62
N GLN A 108 -19.55 -29.96 -16.11
CA GLN A 108 -19.80 -28.70 -15.39
C GLN A 108 -21.22 -28.17 -15.65
N GLY A 109 -22.03 -28.08 -14.59
CA GLY A 109 -23.44 -27.69 -14.67
C GLY A 109 -23.66 -26.19 -14.91
N ARG A 110 -24.19 -25.87 -16.09
CA ARG A 110 -24.63 -24.54 -16.60
C ARG A 110 -23.50 -23.63 -17.10
N GLU A 111 -23.47 -23.42 -18.42
CA GLU A 111 -22.70 -22.34 -19.07
C GLU A 111 -23.18 -20.94 -18.61
N THR A 112 -22.28 -19.96 -18.59
CA THR A 112 -22.65 -18.55 -18.38
C THR A 112 -23.25 -17.92 -19.64
N LYS A 113 -24.07 -16.86 -19.50
CA LYS A 113 -24.68 -16.16 -20.64
C LYS A 113 -23.66 -15.71 -21.71
N ARG A 114 -22.46 -15.26 -21.30
CA ARG A 114 -21.39 -14.86 -22.23
C ARG A 114 -20.85 -16.05 -23.02
N GLN A 115 -20.60 -17.17 -22.36
CA GLN A 115 -20.12 -18.40 -23.02
C GLN A 115 -21.16 -18.94 -24.00
N ARG A 116 -22.45 -18.97 -23.62
CA ARG A 116 -23.53 -19.43 -24.50
C ARG A 116 -23.67 -18.56 -25.77
N LEU A 117 -23.47 -17.25 -25.66
CA LEU A 117 -23.51 -16.32 -26.81
C LEU A 117 -22.25 -16.42 -27.69
N GLU A 118 -21.06 -16.55 -27.09
CA GLU A 118 -19.81 -16.78 -27.82
C GLU A 118 -19.84 -18.11 -28.60
N ARG A 119 -20.44 -19.14 -28.00
CA ARG A 119 -20.69 -20.44 -28.64
C ARG A 119 -21.66 -20.30 -29.81
N ALA A 120 -22.83 -19.67 -29.62
CA ALA A 120 -23.79 -19.45 -30.70
C ALA A 120 -23.20 -18.70 -31.90
N LEU A 121 -22.30 -17.73 -31.67
CA LEU A 121 -21.55 -17.06 -32.74
C LEU A 121 -20.59 -18.00 -33.48
N LYS A 122 -19.84 -18.86 -32.79
CA LYS A 122 -18.90 -19.81 -33.39
C LYS A 122 -19.62 -20.92 -34.16
N ASP A 123 -20.72 -21.43 -33.60
CA ASP A 123 -21.56 -22.45 -34.22
C ASP A 123 -22.25 -21.86 -35.48
N GLN A 124 -22.74 -20.61 -35.44
CA GLN A 124 -23.24 -19.87 -36.61
C GLN A 124 -22.16 -19.62 -37.67
N GLN A 125 -20.94 -19.22 -37.28
CA GLN A 125 -19.80 -19.04 -38.21
C GLN A 125 -19.36 -20.35 -38.88
N ALA A 126 -19.50 -21.48 -38.19
CA ALA A 126 -19.26 -22.81 -38.76
C ALA A 126 -20.41 -23.34 -39.63
N GLY A 127 -21.57 -22.66 -39.66
CA GLY A 127 -22.77 -23.12 -40.35
C GLY A 127 -23.48 -24.30 -39.67
N ILE A 128 -23.29 -24.45 -38.35
CA ILE A 128 -23.80 -25.57 -37.56
C ILE A 128 -24.92 -25.05 -36.63
N ASP A 129 -26.17 -25.30 -37.00
CA ASP A 129 -27.33 -25.06 -36.14
C ASP A 129 -28.08 -26.37 -35.89
N LEU A 130 -27.63 -27.11 -34.87
CA LEU A 130 -28.14 -28.45 -34.54
C LEU A 130 -29.46 -28.41 -33.74
N ASP A 131 -29.65 -27.36 -32.92
CA ASP A 131 -30.75 -27.24 -31.97
C ASP A 131 -31.79 -26.16 -32.37
N GLY A 132 -31.50 -25.29 -33.35
CA GLY A 132 -32.39 -24.20 -33.79
C GLY A 132 -32.50 -23.01 -32.82
N ASP A 133 -31.78 -23.08 -31.70
CA ASP A 133 -31.88 -22.13 -30.57
C ASP A 133 -30.93 -20.92 -30.73
N ASN A 134 -30.02 -20.96 -31.71
CA ASN A 134 -28.95 -19.96 -31.89
C ASN A 134 -29.50 -18.55 -32.18
N ASP A 135 -30.47 -18.40 -33.07
CA ASP A 135 -31.09 -17.10 -33.36
C ASP A 135 -31.84 -16.52 -32.14
N LEU A 136 -32.36 -17.37 -31.23
CA LEU A 136 -33.00 -16.92 -29.99
C LEU A 136 -31.98 -16.47 -28.93
N ILE A 137 -30.73 -16.94 -29.01
CA ILE A 137 -29.62 -16.51 -28.14
C ILE A 137 -29.01 -15.20 -28.65
N LEU A 138 -29.02 -14.98 -29.97
CA LEU A 138 -28.39 -13.83 -30.64
C LEU A 138 -29.34 -12.62 -30.79
N TYR A 139 -30.65 -12.82 -30.97
CA TYR A 139 -31.60 -11.74 -31.30
C TYR A 139 -32.73 -11.57 -30.28
N ASP A 140 -32.53 -10.66 -29.31
CA ASP A 140 -33.52 -10.32 -28.29
C ASP A 140 -34.69 -9.48 -28.90
N LYS A 141 -35.89 -10.07 -28.97
CA LYS A 141 -37.07 -9.45 -29.60
C LYS A 141 -37.64 -8.33 -28.73
N ARG A 142 -37.42 -7.08 -29.14
CA ARG A 142 -38.01 -5.87 -28.49
C ARG A 142 -39.53 -5.96 -28.36
N ALA A 143 -40.02 -6.33 -27.18
CA ALA A 143 -41.42 -6.15 -26.81
C ALA A 143 -41.75 -4.66 -26.75
N ARG A 144 -42.86 -4.25 -27.40
CA ARG A 144 -43.43 -2.91 -27.19
C ARG A 144 -44.12 -2.88 -25.82
N SER A 145 -43.86 -1.84 -25.05
CA SER A 145 -44.48 -1.62 -23.74
C SER A 145 -46.01 -1.48 -23.87
N PRO A 146 -46.81 -2.15 -23.03
CA PRO A 146 -48.22 -1.81 -22.86
C PRO A 146 -48.34 -0.38 -22.34
N VAL A 147 -49.20 0.43 -22.96
CA VAL A 147 -49.63 1.73 -22.42
C VAL A 147 -50.93 1.49 -21.66
N GLU A 148 -51.09 2.13 -20.50
CA GLU A 148 -52.32 2.05 -19.71
C GLU A 148 -53.49 2.68 -20.49
N ALA A 149 -54.57 1.92 -20.70
CA ALA A 149 -55.76 2.38 -21.41
C ALA A 149 -56.85 2.79 -20.41
N GLY A 150 -57.07 4.10 -20.28
CA GLY A 150 -58.19 4.68 -19.53
C GLY A 150 -59.27 5.25 -20.46
N GLU A 151 -60.32 4.45 -20.68
CA GLU A 151 -61.68 4.84 -21.13
C GLU A 151 -61.91 5.51 -22.51
N ALA A 152 -63.19 5.44 -22.94
CA ALA A 152 -63.88 6.16 -24.03
C ALA A 152 -63.70 5.76 -25.52
N SER A 153 -64.69 4.98 -26.00
CA SER A 153 -65.49 5.13 -27.24
C SER A 153 -64.87 5.48 -28.61
N ASP A 154 -65.20 4.65 -29.62
CA ASP A 154 -65.68 4.95 -31.00
C ASP A 154 -64.89 5.97 -31.89
N ASP A 155 -64.73 5.84 -33.21
CA ASP A 155 -65.50 5.09 -34.23
C ASP A 155 -64.70 4.99 -35.59
N TYR A 156 -65.26 4.26 -36.56
CA TYR A 156 -65.07 4.31 -38.03
C TYR A 156 -63.71 4.09 -38.74
N LYS A 157 -63.69 2.92 -39.43
CA LYS A 157 -63.48 2.70 -40.89
C LYS A 157 -62.08 2.44 -41.48
N SER A 158 -62.13 1.61 -42.51
CA SER A 158 -61.08 0.97 -43.31
C SER A 158 -61.20 1.35 -44.80
N GLN A 159 -60.49 0.63 -45.68
CA GLN A 159 -60.47 0.70 -47.17
C GLN A 159 -59.56 1.79 -47.77
N ASP A 160 -58.82 1.57 -48.87
CA ASP A 160 -58.53 0.35 -49.68
C ASP A 160 -57.12 0.50 -50.32
N ILE A 161 -56.23 -0.51 -50.31
CA ILE A 161 -56.01 -1.60 -51.31
C ILE A 161 -55.40 -1.16 -52.67
N SER A 162 -54.26 -1.79 -53.02
CA SER A 162 -53.66 -1.95 -54.38
C SER A 162 -53.00 -0.70 -55.04
N LEU A 163 -52.03 -0.81 -55.97
CA LEU A 163 -51.25 -1.95 -56.51
C LEU A 163 -49.92 -1.46 -57.18
N ALA A 164 -49.00 -2.40 -57.40
CA ALA A 164 -47.93 -2.41 -58.41
C ALA A 164 -46.68 -1.49 -58.28
N ALA A 165 -45.54 -2.09 -58.61
CA ALA A 165 -44.27 -1.49 -59.06
C ALA A 165 -44.10 -1.83 -60.57
N PRO A 166 -42.95 -1.65 -61.29
CA PRO A 166 -41.61 -1.18 -60.87
C PRO A 166 -40.91 -0.22 -61.90
N VAL A 167 -39.56 -0.17 -61.84
CA VAL A 167 -38.57 0.20 -62.91
C VAL A 167 -37.93 1.61 -62.89
N LEU A 168 -36.61 1.61 -62.58
CA LEU A 168 -35.44 2.37 -63.13
C LEU A 168 -35.62 3.75 -63.81
N LEU A 169 -34.73 4.71 -63.48
CA LEU A 169 -33.51 4.97 -64.27
C LEU A 169 -32.49 5.96 -63.64
N ASP A 170 -31.26 5.93 -64.16
CA ASP A 170 -30.03 6.68 -63.77
C ASP A 170 -29.86 8.03 -64.51
N SER A 171 -29.24 9.04 -63.88
CA SER A 171 -28.36 10.00 -64.58
C SER A 171 -27.41 10.84 -63.69
N ARG A 172 -26.16 10.37 -63.52
CA ARG A 172 -24.85 11.07 -63.73
C ARG A 172 -24.57 12.56 -63.35
N SER A 173 -23.31 12.76 -62.91
CA SER A 173 -22.35 13.88 -63.23
C SER A 173 -22.49 15.27 -62.56
N SER A 174 -21.40 16.05 -62.28
CA SER A 174 -19.94 15.78 -62.32
C SER A 174 -19.07 16.88 -61.65
N GLY A 175 -17.89 16.50 -61.12
CA GLY A 175 -16.74 17.38 -60.80
C GLY A 175 -16.75 18.00 -59.38
N VAL A 176 -15.63 18.32 -58.71
CA VAL A 176 -14.17 18.21 -58.95
C VAL A 176 -13.47 18.18 -57.56
N GLY A 177 -12.32 17.56 -57.26
CA GLY A 177 -11.36 16.75 -58.03
C GLY A 177 -9.88 17.06 -57.64
N ILE A 178 -8.94 16.12 -57.88
CA ILE A 178 -7.48 16.17 -57.57
C ILE A 178 -7.13 16.03 -56.07
N GLY A 179 -6.20 15.17 -55.62
CA GLY A 179 -5.41 14.12 -56.28
C GLY A 179 -4.63 13.30 -55.21
N SER A 180 -4.67 11.96 -55.22
CA SER A 180 -3.71 11.05 -55.87
C SER A 180 -2.29 10.99 -55.25
N GLY A 181 -1.74 9.84 -54.84
CA GLY A 181 -2.29 8.47 -54.81
C GLY A 181 -1.21 7.38 -54.89
N LEU A 182 -1.62 6.11 -54.74
CA LEU A 182 -0.79 4.95 -55.14
C LEU A 182 -0.49 5.01 -56.64
N LYS A 183 0.76 4.74 -57.04
CA LYS A 183 1.27 5.08 -58.39
C LYS A 183 0.79 4.17 -59.53
N ARG A 184 -0.20 3.29 -59.27
CA ARG A 184 -1.04 2.55 -60.23
C ARG A 184 -2.15 1.81 -59.46
N PRO A 185 -3.41 1.86 -59.90
CA PRO A 185 -4.40 0.84 -59.57
C PRO A 185 -3.95 -0.53 -60.10
N LEU A 186 -4.50 -1.61 -59.55
CA LEU A 186 -4.38 -2.94 -60.13
C LEU A 186 -5.23 -3.03 -61.42
N ASP A 187 -4.74 -3.75 -62.43
CA ASP A 187 -5.54 -4.07 -63.63
C ASP A 187 -6.69 -5.02 -63.23
N VAL A 188 -7.87 -4.45 -63.03
CA VAL A 188 -9.15 -5.18 -62.86
C VAL A 188 -9.77 -5.52 -64.21
N GLY A 189 -10.37 -6.71 -64.31
CA GLY A 189 -11.23 -7.06 -65.43
C GLY A 189 -12.59 -6.35 -65.37
N GLU A 190 -13.43 -6.53 -66.39
CA GLU A 190 -14.78 -5.95 -66.46
C GLU A 190 -15.68 -6.43 -65.30
N ASP A 191 -15.36 -7.58 -64.69
CA ASP A 191 -16.03 -8.14 -63.50
C ASP A 191 -15.54 -7.55 -62.16
N GLY A 192 -14.60 -6.59 -62.16
CA GLY A 192 -14.08 -5.94 -60.94
C GLY A 192 -13.02 -6.72 -60.15
N ILE A 193 -12.53 -7.85 -60.68
CA ILE A 193 -11.52 -8.72 -60.01
C ILE A 193 -10.11 -8.51 -60.64
N PRO A 194 -9.03 -8.39 -59.86
CA PRO A 194 -7.68 -8.12 -60.36
C PRO A 194 -7.00 -9.30 -61.08
N ILE A 195 -6.35 -9.03 -62.21
CA ILE A 195 -5.88 -10.06 -63.17
C ILE A 195 -4.46 -10.58 -62.86
N LEU A 196 -4.37 -11.73 -62.21
CA LEU A 196 -3.10 -12.42 -61.91
C LEU A 196 -2.59 -13.30 -63.07
N LYS A 197 -1.70 -12.77 -63.91
CA LYS A 197 -1.10 -13.49 -65.06
C LYS A 197 -0.14 -14.62 -64.63
N LYS A 198 -0.53 -15.88 -64.88
CA LYS A 198 0.31 -17.08 -64.67
C LYS A 198 1.00 -17.55 -65.95
N ARG A 199 2.30 -17.91 -65.89
CA ARG A 199 2.82 -19.07 -66.65
C ARG A 199 4.10 -19.69 -66.07
N LYS A 200 4.16 -21.03 -66.14
CA LYS A 200 5.39 -21.86 -66.06
C LYS A 200 6.01 -21.92 -67.50
N ARG A 201 7.23 -22.39 -67.80
CA ARG A 201 8.17 -23.31 -67.10
C ARG A 201 9.56 -23.29 -67.80
N ARG A 202 10.59 -23.85 -67.14
CA ARG A 202 11.88 -24.38 -67.68
C ARG A 202 12.95 -23.41 -68.27
N GLY A 203 14.14 -23.44 -67.64
CA GLY A 203 15.40 -23.84 -68.31
C GLY A 203 16.35 -22.74 -68.83
N GLY A 204 17.66 -22.94 -68.64
CA GLY A 204 18.74 -22.03 -69.06
C GLY A 204 19.05 -20.96 -67.99
N VAL A 205 20.17 -20.88 -67.27
CA VAL A 205 21.63 -21.13 -67.50
C VAL A 205 22.37 -19.95 -68.15
N LYS A 206 23.42 -19.49 -67.43
CA LYS A 206 24.56 -18.61 -67.83
C LYS A 206 24.37 -17.07 -67.96
N SER A 207 24.72 -16.42 -66.84
CA SER A 207 25.89 -15.51 -66.69
C SER A 207 25.93 -14.08 -67.25
N ASN A 208 26.54 -13.22 -66.41
CA ASN A 208 27.35 -12.02 -66.72
C ASN A 208 26.68 -10.67 -67.04
N SER A 209 26.68 -9.81 -66.00
CA SER A 209 27.22 -8.43 -65.97
C SER A 209 26.72 -7.36 -66.96
N GLY A 210 26.16 -6.27 -66.42
CA GLY A 210 25.99 -5.00 -67.12
C GLY A 210 25.49 -3.88 -66.20
N TYR A 211 26.38 -2.99 -65.74
CA TYR A 211 26.05 -1.85 -64.86
C TYR A 211 25.36 -0.69 -65.58
N LYS A 212 24.52 0.07 -64.86
CA LYS A 212 24.60 1.56 -64.78
C LYS A 212 23.86 2.13 -63.55
N ILE A 213 24.16 3.39 -63.24
CA ILE A 213 23.96 4.17 -61.98
C ILE A 213 23.25 5.49 -62.41
N PRO A 214 22.29 6.12 -61.66
CA PRO A 214 22.51 6.75 -60.33
C PRO A 214 21.35 6.67 -59.28
N ILE A 215 21.56 7.34 -58.13
CA ILE A 215 20.93 7.17 -56.80
C ILE A 215 20.69 8.56 -56.17
N PRO A 216 19.48 8.93 -55.63
CA PRO A 216 19.36 9.09 -54.14
C PRO A 216 17.95 9.06 -53.48
N HIS A 217 17.91 8.73 -52.17
CA HIS A 217 16.98 9.21 -51.09
C HIS A 217 15.44 8.94 -51.20
N LYS A 218 14.61 8.90 -50.12
CA LYS A 218 14.78 9.07 -48.64
C LYS A 218 13.64 8.33 -47.83
N GLU A 219 13.73 8.42 -46.50
CA GLU A 219 12.75 8.26 -45.37
C GLU A 219 11.23 8.54 -45.63
N GLU A 220 10.19 8.18 -44.82
CA GLU A 220 10.01 7.37 -43.57
C GLU A 220 8.51 7.05 -43.23
N LYS A 221 8.28 6.09 -42.31
CA LYS A 221 7.22 5.94 -41.25
C LYS A 221 5.67 5.87 -41.51
N PHE A 222 5.07 4.81 -40.92
CA PHE A 222 3.71 4.60 -40.29
C PHE A 222 2.39 5.01 -41.00
N GLY A 223 1.24 4.35 -40.74
CA GLY A 223 0.91 3.22 -39.84
C GLY A 223 -0.54 2.70 -40.04
N GLU A 224 -0.93 1.59 -39.41
CA GLU A 224 -2.19 0.85 -39.68
C GLU A 224 -2.73 0.12 -38.41
N ASP A 225 -4.01 -0.29 -38.39
CA ASP A 225 -4.75 -0.75 -37.20
C ASP A 225 -4.89 -2.29 -37.01
N SER A 226 -5.36 -2.66 -35.82
CA SER A 226 -5.59 -3.97 -35.16
C SER A 226 -6.11 -5.19 -35.98
N GLU A 227 -5.68 -6.42 -35.60
CA GLU A 227 -6.51 -7.39 -34.83
C GLU A 227 -5.81 -8.72 -34.40
N TRP A 228 -6.17 -9.22 -33.19
CA TRP A 228 -6.00 -10.58 -32.63
C TRP A 228 -4.57 -11.19 -32.47
N GLU A 229 -4.42 -12.50 -32.21
CA GLU A 229 -4.17 -13.09 -30.85
C GLU A 229 -3.07 -14.20 -30.91
N GLY A 230 -2.62 -14.88 -29.83
CA GLY A 230 -3.13 -14.97 -28.44
C GLY A 230 -2.24 -15.75 -27.43
N PHE A 231 -2.85 -16.54 -26.54
CA PHE A 231 -2.29 -17.03 -25.26
C PHE A 231 -1.44 -18.33 -25.23
N SER A 232 -0.21 -18.23 -24.68
CA SER A 232 0.54 -19.25 -23.86
C SER A 232 0.98 -20.59 -24.50
N SER A 233 1.99 -21.33 -24.00
CA SER A 233 2.78 -21.26 -22.74
C SER A 233 4.28 -21.64 -22.95
N THR A 234 5.08 -21.66 -21.87
CA THR A 234 6.56 -21.79 -21.90
C THR A 234 7.13 -23.22 -21.74
N SER A 235 8.35 -23.38 -22.28
CA SER A 235 9.43 -24.41 -22.13
C SER A 235 9.34 -25.53 -21.07
N GLU A 236 9.90 -26.74 -21.30
CA GLU A 236 10.33 -27.44 -22.53
C GLU A 236 10.22 -29.00 -22.35
N ILE A 237 11.19 -29.94 -22.40
CA ILE A 237 12.65 -29.96 -22.66
C ILE A 237 13.10 -31.23 -23.44
N SER A 238 14.01 -31.06 -24.42
CA SER A 238 14.29 -32.03 -25.49
C SER A 238 15.72 -32.63 -25.51
N ASN A 239 16.01 -33.48 -26.51
CA ASN A 239 16.74 -34.74 -26.26
C ASN A 239 17.39 -35.36 -27.54
N ASP A 240 18.54 -34.86 -28.02
CA ASP A 240 19.46 -35.47 -29.01
C ASP A 240 20.83 -34.76 -28.93
N ALA A 241 22.04 -35.35 -29.04
CA ALA A 241 22.59 -36.37 -29.95
C ALA A 241 22.61 -35.91 -31.42
N GLU A 242 23.61 -35.08 -31.77
CA GLU A 242 23.48 -34.08 -32.84
C GLU A 242 22.26 -33.16 -32.56
N SER A 243 22.18 -32.38 -31.46
CA SER A 243 23.09 -32.16 -30.29
C SER A 243 22.46 -31.17 -29.25
N HIS A 244 22.61 -31.26 -27.90
CA HIS A 244 23.12 -32.36 -27.05
C HIS A 244 22.42 -32.59 -25.66
N ALA A 245 21.10 -32.32 -25.54
CA ALA A 245 20.15 -32.94 -24.58
C ALA A 245 20.09 -32.61 -23.04
N SER A 246 18.84 -32.55 -22.55
CA SER A 246 18.30 -32.88 -21.20
C SER A 246 18.54 -32.01 -19.94
N GLU A 247 17.42 -31.46 -19.43
CA GLU A 247 16.93 -31.40 -18.01
C GLU A 247 17.27 -30.24 -17.02
N ALA A 248 16.18 -29.52 -16.63
CA ALA A 248 15.77 -29.03 -15.29
C ALA A 248 16.38 -27.76 -14.62
N GLU A 249 15.64 -27.25 -13.61
CA GLU A 249 15.87 -26.01 -12.84
C GLU A 249 16.55 -26.22 -11.46
N THR A 250 16.82 -25.09 -10.79
CA THR A 250 17.06 -24.86 -9.34
C THR A 250 18.37 -25.34 -8.71
N LEU A 251 18.96 -24.40 -7.94
CA LEU A 251 19.56 -24.52 -6.59
C LEU A 251 20.01 -25.93 -6.17
N ASP A 252 21.24 -26.14 -5.70
CA ASP A 252 21.72 -25.48 -4.47
C ASP A 252 23.27 -25.33 -4.38
N ASP A 253 23.78 -24.98 -3.20
CA ASP A 253 25.11 -24.39 -2.96
C ASP A 253 26.23 -25.35 -2.45
N THR A 254 27.44 -24.78 -2.32
CA THR A 254 28.55 -25.07 -1.36
C THR A 254 29.13 -26.50 -1.06
N LEU A 255 30.46 -26.59 -1.28
CA LEU A 255 31.53 -27.09 -0.36
C LEU A 255 31.92 -28.59 -0.17
N ASP A 256 33.21 -28.84 -0.47
CA ASP A 256 34.30 -29.37 0.40
C ASP A 256 34.71 -30.86 0.65
N THR A 257 35.92 -31.16 0.12
CA THR A 257 37.10 -31.77 0.79
C THR A 257 37.18 -33.33 0.96
N PRO A 258 38.27 -33.95 1.50
CA PRO A 258 39.40 -34.33 0.64
C PRO A 258 40.09 -35.71 0.89
N ASN A 259 41.20 -35.95 0.16
CA ASN A 259 42.52 -36.46 0.63
C ASN A 259 43.08 -37.89 0.33
N PHE A 260 44.39 -37.84 -0.01
CA PHE A 260 45.50 -38.82 0.00
C PHE A 260 45.60 -40.03 -0.99
N THR A 261 46.85 -40.53 -1.13
CA THR A 261 47.48 -40.87 -2.45
C THR A 261 48.46 -42.07 -2.43
N SER A 262 48.92 -42.52 -3.62
CA SER A 262 50.34 -42.88 -3.89
C SER A 262 50.67 -43.32 -5.34
N LYS A 263 51.91 -42.99 -5.78
CA LYS A 263 52.76 -43.52 -6.88
C LYS A 263 52.45 -43.32 -8.39
N GLU A 264 53.18 -42.36 -8.95
CA GLU A 264 54.12 -42.44 -10.10
C GLU A 264 53.69 -43.02 -11.47
N ILE A 265 53.64 -42.13 -12.49
CA ILE A 265 54.58 -42.08 -13.64
C ILE A 265 54.41 -40.72 -14.36
N LYS A 266 55.51 -39.99 -14.61
CA LYS A 266 55.71 -38.81 -15.52
C LYS A 266 54.47 -37.93 -15.83
N GLY A 267 54.32 -36.68 -15.36
CA GLY A 267 55.31 -35.69 -14.86
C GLY A 267 55.97 -34.91 -16.01
N LEU A 268 56.35 -33.63 -15.93
CA LEU A 268 56.36 -32.56 -14.89
C LEU A 268 56.23 -31.22 -15.66
N GLU A 269 55.97 -30.00 -15.17
CA GLU A 269 55.24 -29.33 -14.04
C GLU A 269 55.17 -27.82 -14.46
N SER A 270 54.67 -26.78 -13.78
CA SER A 270 54.10 -26.45 -12.44
C SER A 270 52.81 -25.59 -12.64
N SER A 271 52.09 -24.91 -11.72
CA SER A 271 52.20 -24.40 -10.32
C SER A 271 53.06 -23.16 -10.00
N HIS A 272 52.52 -22.26 -9.17
CA HIS A 272 53.21 -21.20 -8.39
C HIS A 272 52.61 -21.22 -6.97
N GLU A 273 53.44 -21.11 -5.94
CA GLU A 273 53.05 -21.15 -4.52
C GLU A 273 53.55 -19.91 -3.74
N PHE A 274 53.02 -19.73 -2.54
CA PHE A 274 53.63 -19.03 -1.40
C PHE A 274 53.92 -20.13 -0.33
N SER A 275 54.92 -20.07 0.56
CA SER A 275 55.67 -18.93 1.12
C SER A 275 56.98 -19.32 1.83
N GLN A 276 57.82 -18.30 2.08
CA GLN A 276 58.74 -18.09 3.23
C GLN A 276 60.21 -18.57 3.21
N ASP A 277 61.03 -17.69 3.82
CA ASP A 277 62.36 -17.78 4.46
C ASP A 277 63.61 -18.20 3.65
N GLY A 278 64.72 -17.44 3.83
CA GLY A 278 66.08 -17.93 3.55
C GLY A 278 67.10 -17.00 2.86
N ASP A 279 67.44 -15.87 3.50
CA ASP A 279 68.78 -15.21 3.54
C ASP A 279 69.55 -14.66 2.31
N GLU A 280 70.27 -13.56 2.60
CA GLU A 280 71.53 -13.02 2.01
C GLU A 280 71.57 -12.43 0.57
N ASP A 281 71.33 -11.11 0.53
CA ASP A 281 72.31 -10.06 0.15
C ASP A 281 72.39 -9.40 -1.26
N ASP A 282 72.86 -8.15 -1.18
CA ASP A 282 73.45 -7.19 -2.14
C ASP A 282 72.62 -6.41 -3.20
N GLU A 283 72.44 -5.12 -2.82
CA GLU A 283 72.75 -3.88 -3.57
C GLU A 283 71.81 -3.29 -4.67
N GLU A 284 71.21 -2.16 -4.26
CA GLU A 284 71.22 -0.83 -4.90
C GLU A 284 70.56 -0.52 -6.27
N GLU A 285 69.78 0.58 -6.25
CA GLU A 285 69.70 1.65 -7.27
C GLU A 285 69.25 1.36 -8.72
N SER A 286 68.68 2.32 -9.47
CA SER A 286 68.03 3.60 -9.15
C SER A 286 67.25 4.13 -10.37
N SER A 287 66.35 5.11 -10.15
CA SER A 287 65.86 6.08 -11.16
C SER A 287 65.04 5.56 -12.37
N ASP A 288 64.38 6.42 -13.17
CA ASP A 288 63.48 7.54 -12.84
C ASP A 288 62.61 7.87 -14.09
N ASN A 289 61.46 8.52 -13.86
CA ASN A 289 60.69 9.36 -14.80
C ASN A 289 60.31 8.87 -16.24
N SER A 290 58.99 8.78 -16.46
CA SER A 290 58.19 9.62 -17.40
C SER A 290 57.58 9.05 -18.72
N GLU A 291 56.32 9.50 -18.92
CA GLU A 291 55.50 9.70 -20.14
C GLU A 291 54.90 8.53 -20.99
N ASP A 292 53.55 8.55 -21.02
CA ASP A 292 52.57 8.12 -22.03
C ASP A 292 52.86 6.95 -23.02
N SER A 293 52.07 5.87 -22.88
CA SER A 293 50.88 5.67 -23.74
C SER A 293 50.03 4.45 -23.36
N GLN A 294 48.69 4.57 -23.42
CA GLN A 294 47.77 3.44 -23.14
C GLN A 294 47.56 2.54 -24.37
N GLU A 295 48.44 1.57 -24.60
CA GLU A 295 48.16 0.49 -25.56
C GLU A 295 47.06 -0.44 -25.05
N ARG A 296 45.97 -0.60 -25.83
CA ARG A 296 44.91 -1.56 -25.53
C ARG A 296 45.38 -2.98 -25.82
N ILE A 297 45.52 -3.79 -24.77
CA ILE A 297 45.82 -5.23 -24.87
C ILE A 297 44.77 -5.91 -25.77
N LYS A 298 45.23 -6.42 -26.92
CA LYS A 298 44.43 -7.30 -27.78
C LYS A 298 44.43 -8.71 -27.17
N PRO A 299 43.27 -9.33 -26.90
CA PRO A 299 43.24 -10.72 -26.47
C PRO A 299 43.80 -11.61 -27.58
N ARG A 300 44.76 -12.48 -27.24
CA ARG A 300 45.44 -13.38 -28.18
C ARG A 300 44.43 -14.40 -28.71
N SER A 301 43.96 -14.23 -29.95
CA SER A 301 43.15 -15.24 -30.63
C SER A 301 43.95 -16.54 -30.73
N SER A 302 43.42 -17.62 -30.18
CA SER A 302 44.18 -18.87 -30.06
C SER A 302 44.52 -19.45 -31.44
N ALA A 303 45.78 -19.86 -31.63
CA ALA A 303 46.24 -20.48 -32.86
C ALA A 303 45.39 -21.72 -33.23
N PHE A 304 44.87 -22.43 -32.23
CA PHE A 304 43.92 -23.53 -32.38
C PHE A 304 42.63 -23.13 -33.11
N LYS A 305 42.09 -21.92 -32.88
CA LYS A 305 40.87 -21.45 -33.56
C LYS A 305 41.14 -21.08 -35.02
N ALA A 306 42.34 -20.60 -35.35
CA ALA A 306 42.77 -20.41 -36.74
C ALA A 306 42.95 -21.77 -37.46
N TRP A 307 43.62 -22.73 -36.80
CA TRP A 307 43.81 -24.09 -37.32
C TRP A 307 42.50 -24.85 -37.53
N ALA A 308 41.55 -24.75 -36.59
CA ALA A 308 40.22 -25.35 -36.73
C ALA A 308 39.44 -24.77 -37.93
N ASN A 309 39.48 -23.45 -38.12
CA ASN A 309 38.88 -22.82 -39.30
C ASN A 309 39.57 -23.25 -40.61
N GLN A 310 40.88 -23.48 -40.59
CA GLN A 310 41.63 -23.98 -41.74
C GLN A 310 41.21 -25.43 -42.11
N GLN A 311 41.13 -26.32 -41.13
CA GLN A 311 40.59 -27.68 -41.28
C GLN A 311 39.17 -27.69 -41.85
N ILE A 312 38.29 -26.80 -41.37
CA ILE A 312 36.93 -26.65 -41.89
C ILE A 312 36.92 -26.20 -43.35
N ASN A 313 37.80 -25.25 -43.73
CA ASN A 313 37.91 -24.79 -45.12
C ASN A 313 38.47 -25.87 -46.06
N GLU A 314 39.44 -26.68 -45.61
CA GLU A 314 39.94 -27.83 -46.37
C GLU A 314 38.86 -28.91 -46.54
N ALA A 315 38.12 -29.25 -45.47
CA ALA A 315 37.03 -30.23 -45.51
C ALA A 315 35.84 -29.79 -46.39
N LEU A 316 35.63 -28.47 -46.55
CA LEU A 316 34.64 -27.89 -47.47
C LEU A 316 35.18 -27.67 -48.90
N GLY A 317 36.42 -28.08 -49.20
CA GLY A 317 37.04 -27.95 -50.52
C GLY A 317 37.39 -26.51 -50.93
N TYR A 318 37.47 -25.59 -49.97
CA TYR A 318 37.61 -24.16 -50.21
C TYR A 318 39.07 -23.76 -50.41
N GLN A 319 39.58 -23.85 -51.65
CA GLN A 319 40.95 -23.46 -51.97
C GLN A 319 41.15 -21.94 -51.83
N PRO A 320 42.05 -21.46 -50.94
CA PRO A 320 42.36 -20.04 -50.84
C PRO A 320 43.22 -19.61 -52.03
N ILE A 321 42.75 -18.66 -52.83
CA ILE A 321 43.53 -18.07 -53.92
C ILE A 321 44.60 -17.17 -53.31
N SER A 322 45.79 -17.73 -53.10
CA SER A 322 46.93 -17.07 -52.46
C SER A 322 47.66 -16.10 -53.39
N ASN A 323 46.98 -15.04 -53.86
CA ASN A 323 47.61 -13.87 -54.49
C ASN A 323 46.66 -12.66 -54.63
N ILE A 324 46.44 -11.92 -53.53
CA ILE A 324 46.13 -10.47 -53.58
C ILE A 324 46.88 -9.76 -52.44
N GLN A 325 48.19 -9.54 -52.63
CA GLN A 325 48.97 -8.56 -51.85
C GLN A 325 49.24 -7.29 -52.69
N THR A 326 48.21 -6.81 -53.39
CA THR A 326 48.25 -5.52 -54.12
C THR A 326 46.83 -5.00 -54.38
N ALA A 327 46.10 -4.69 -53.30
CA ALA A 327 44.75 -4.11 -53.36
C ALA A 327 44.44 -3.15 -52.20
N THR A 328 45.47 -2.51 -51.62
CA THR A 328 45.29 -1.18 -51.02
C THR A 328 44.84 -0.21 -52.11
N GLU A 329 44.05 0.81 -51.72
CA GLU A 329 43.37 1.74 -52.63
C GLU A 329 42.23 1.13 -53.49
N SER A 330 41.19 0.63 -52.83
CA SER A 330 39.85 0.73 -53.41
C SER A 330 39.47 2.22 -53.56
N SER A 331 39.40 2.73 -54.79
CA SER A 331 39.06 4.13 -55.06
C SER A 331 37.71 4.50 -54.43
N LYS A 332 37.69 5.49 -53.53
CA LYS A 332 36.45 5.98 -52.89
C LYS A 332 35.46 6.44 -53.97
N THR A 333 34.35 5.72 -54.15
CA THR A 333 33.30 6.10 -55.08
C THR A 333 32.60 7.36 -54.60
N SER A 334 32.75 8.45 -55.36
CA SER A 334 32.15 9.74 -55.06
C SER A 334 30.62 9.64 -55.08
N GLY A 335 30.02 9.68 -53.89
CA GLY A 335 28.58 9.53 -53.68
C GLY A 335 28.17 8.46 -52.66
N PHE A 336 29.07 7.56 -52.24
CA PHE A 336 28.76 6.62 -51.17
C PHE A 336 28.71 7.31 -49.79
N LYS A 337 27.50 7.71 -49.36
CA LYS A 337 27.21 7.89 -47.94
C LYS A 337 26.90 6.52 -47.34
N ALA A 338 27.67 6.11 -46.35
CA ALA A 338 27.28 5.00 -45.49
C ALA A 338 25.91 5.32 -44.86
N ARG A 339 25.07 4.29 -44.65
CA ARG A 339 23.96 4.46 -43.71
C ARG A 339 24.55 4.71 -42.33
N ILE A 340 23.95 5.63 -41.59
CA ILE A 340 24.19 5.74 -40.16
C ILE A 340 23.80 4.36 -39.57
N ALA A 341 24.53 3.86 -38.59
CA ALA A 341 24.09 2.67 -37.89
C ALA A 341 22.74 2.98 -37.23
N ASP A 342 21.75 2.10 -37.42
CA ASP A 342 20.48 2.17 -36.69
C ASP A 342 20.76 1.85 -35.22
N GLN A 343 21.20 2.88 -34.48
CA GLN A 343 21.20 2.88 -33.03
C GLN A 343 19.75 3.03 -32.60
N ASP A 344 19.28 2.13 -31.73
CA ASP A 344 18.02 2.35 -31.03
C ASP A 344 18.05 3.75 -30.40
N PRO A 345 17.00 4.58 -30.59
CA PRO A 345 17.02 5.96 -30.11
C PRO A 345 17.22 5.96 -28.60
N LEU A 346 18.16 6.78 -28.12
CA LEU A 346 18.44 6.94 -26.70
C LEU A 346 17.12 7.10 -25.92
N PRO A 347 16.97 6.45 -24.75
CA PRO A 347 15.81 6.61 -23.88
C PRO A 347 15.47 8.10 -23.71
N LEU A 348 14.19 8.45 -23.58
CA LEU A 348 13.76 9.85 -23.62
C LEU A 348 14.48 10.72 -22.55
N GLU A 349 14.85 10.12 -21.42
CA GLU A 349 15.68 10.74 -20.38
C GLU A 349 17.09 11.17 -20.86
N LEU A 350 17.70 10.43 -21.79
CA LEU A 350 19.10 10.56 -22.25
C LEU A 350 19.24 11.17 -23.66
N GLN A 351 18.15 11.65 -24.26
CA GLN A 351 18.22 12.32 -25.55
C GLN A 351 18.96 13.67 -25.40
N PRO A 352 19.90 14.00 -26.31
CA PRO A 352 20.76 15.16 -26.16
C PRO A 352 19.94 16.45 -26.06
N THR A 353 20.17 17.22 -25.00
CA THR A 353 19.41 18.44 -24.74
C THR A 353 19.44 19.42 -25.91
N ALA A 354 18.29 20.01 -26.23
CA ALA A 354 18.15 20.99 -27.32
C ALA A 354 18.92 22.30 -27.11
N ASN A 355 19.69 22.43 -26.02
CA ASN A 355 20.36 23.65 -25.60
C ASN A 355 21.78 23.37 -25.07
N THR A 356 22.64 22.91 -25.99
CA THR A 356 24.04 22.49 -25.73
C THR A 356 24.98 23.61 -25.26
N LEU A 357 24.50 24.87 -25.18
CA LEU A 357 25.26 26.03 -24.73
C LEU A 357 25.13 26.32 -23.22
N ARG A 358 24.49 25.43 -22.46
CA ARG A 358 24.28 25.58 -21.00
C ARG A 358 25.62 25.64 -20.25
N LYS A 359 25.87 26.76 -19.56
CA LYS A 359 26.88 26.79 -18.49
C LYS A 359 26.38 25.98 -17.29
N ALA A 360 27.15 24.99 -16.87
CA ALA A 360 26.93 24.31 -15.60
C ALA A 360 27.25 25.27 -14.44
N TYR A 361 26.49 25.16 -13.35
CA TYR A 361 26.77 25.80 -12.06
C TYR A 361 26.89 24.68 -11.04
N SER A 362 27.98 24.66 -10.27
CA SER A 362 28.32 23.57 -9.36
C SER A 362 28.82 24.10 -8.02
N ILE A 363 28.24 23.63 -6.92
CA ILE A 363 28.67 23.92 -5.55
C ILE A 363 29.41 22.70 -5.00
N THR A 364 30.72 22.83 -4.77
CA THR A 364 31.50 21.76 -4.15
C THR A 364 31.13 21.61 -2.67
N VAL A 365 30.73 20.40 -2.27
CA VAL A 365 30.40 20.05 -0.88
C VAL A 365 31.49 19.12 -0.34
N ASN A 366 32.37 19.69 0.49
CA ASN A 366 33.41 18.93 1.19
C ASN A 366 32.77 17.97 2.21
N ARG A 367 33.10 16.68 2.13
CA ARG A 367 32.61 15.62 3.02
C ARG A 367 33.79 14.85 3.62
N THR A 368 33.58 14.21 4.77
CA THR A 368 34.55 13.26 5.31
C THR A 368 34.59 11.99 4.44
N PRO A 369 35.73 11.26 4.37
CA PRO A 369 35.84 10.03 3.58
C PRO A 369 34.76 9.00 3.95
N GLU A 370 34.56 8.75 5.25
CA GLU A 370 33.55 7.83 5.78
C GLU A 370 32.13 8.13 5.26
N ILE A 371 31.75 9.41 5.18
CA ILE A 371 30.43 9.83 4.66
C ILE A 371 30.36 9.65 3.15
N GLN A 372 31.44 9.95 2.43
CA GLN A 372 31.49 9.82 0.98
C GLN A 372 31.48 8.34 0.54
N ASP A 373 32.17 7.45 1.24
CA ASP A 373 32.16 6.01 0.97
C ASP A 373 30.75 5.42 1.19
N ILE A 374 30.08 5.81 2.28
CA ILE A 374 28.68 5.43 2.54
C ILE A 374 27.74 6.02 1.48
N ARG A 375 27.99 7.25 1.00
CA ARG A 375 27.20 7.88 -0.09
C ARG A 375 27.37 7.10 -1.41
N LEU A 376 28.59 6.72 -1.77
CA LEU A 376 28.88 5.97 -3.01
C LEU A 376 28.24 4.58 -3.04
N GLN A 377 27.93 3.98 -1.89
CA GLN A 377 27.18 2.72 -1.80
C GLN A 377 25.66 2.88 -2.07
N LEU A 378 25.12 4.11 -2.07
CA LEU A 378 23.68 4.34 -2.28
C LEU A 378 23.33 4.30 -3.79
N PRO A 379 22.43 3.40 -4.24
CA PRO A 379 22.18 3.22 -5.68
C PRO A 379 21.72 4.47 -6.44
N VAL A 380 21.03 5.40 -5.77
CA VAL A 380 20.58 6.67 -6.40
C VAL A 380 21.74 7.58 -6.84
N VAL A 381 22.97 7.36 -6.35
CA VAL A 381 24.16 8.15 -6.72
C VAL A 381 24.73 7.72 -8.08
N ALA A 382 24.57 6.45 -8.48
CA ALA A 382 24.88 6.02 -9.84
C ALA A 382 23.96 6.70 -10.89
N GLU A 383 22.71 6.96 -10.50
CA GLU A 383 21.68 7.60 -11.34
C GLU A 383 21.66 9.14 -11.22
N GLU A 384 22.63 9.76 -10.53
CA GLU A 384 22.64 11.21 -10.24
C GLU A 384 22.52 12.07 -11.50
N GLN A 385 23.34 11.79 -12.54
CA GLN A 385 23.29 12.52 -13.81
C GLN A 385 21.92 12.39 -14.49
N LYS A 386 21.37 11.16 -14.56
CA LYS A 386 20.08 10.86 -15.19
C LYS A 386 18.92 11.59 -14.50
N ILE A 387 18.93 11.58 -13.17
CA ILE A 387 17.96 12.31 -12.34
C ILE A 387 18.04 13.82 -12.62
N MET A 388 19.26 14.37 -12.66
CA MET A 388 19.47 15.81 -12.78
C MET A 388 19.24 16.35 -14.20
N GLU A 389 19.47 15.56 -15.24
CA GLU A 389 19.04 15.86 -16.61
C GLU A 389 17.51 15.86 -16.74
N ALA A 390 16.83 14.84 -16.20
CA ALA A 390 15.36 14.79 -16.19
C ALA A 390 14.74 16.01 -15.49
N ILE A 391 15.26 16.38 -14.30
CA ILE A 391 14.82 17.55 -13.52
C ILE A 391 15.13 18.87 -14.25
N HIS A 392 16.24 18.98 -14.97
CA HIS A 392 16.53 20.18 -15.73
C HIS A 392 15.58 20.35 -16.91
N ASN A 393 15.38 19.27 -17.69
CA ASN A 393 14.62 19.30 -18.93
C ASN A 393 13.10 19.44 -18.72
N ASN A 394 12.57 18.92 -17.60
CA ASN A 394 11.13 18.85 -17.33
C ASN A 394 10.75 19.68 -16.10
N ASN A 395 9.57 20.29 -16.07
CA ASN A 395 9.11 21.06 -14.91
C ASN A 395 8.42 20.18 -13.84
N VAL A 396 8.05 18.94 -14.21
CA VAL A 396 7.55 17.89 -13.30
C VAL A 396 8.31 16.60 -13.61
N VAL A 397 8.83 15.92 -12.59
CA VAL A 397 9.49 14.60 -12.70
C VAL A 397 9.01 13.68 -11.59
N PHE A 398 8.75 12.42 -11.92
CA PHE A 398 8.51 11.37 -10.93
C PHE A 398 9.80 10.54 -10.75
N ILE A 399 10.20 10.28 -9.50
CA ILE A 399 11.38 9.46 -9.20
C ILE A 399 10.96 8.28 -8.34
N CYS A 400 11.05 7.08 -8.91
CA CYS A 400 10.67 5.84 -8.24
C CYS A 400 11.92 5.06 -7.82
N GLY A 401 11.77 4.25 -6.78
CA GLY A 401 12.82 3.33 -6.34
C GLY A 401 12.52 2.83 -4.93
N SER A 402 13.07 1.68 -4.57
CA SER A 402 12.81 1.06 -3.25
C SER A 402 13.19 1.98 -2.09
N THR A 403 12.50 1.87 -0.94
CA THR A 403 12.89 2.62 0.26
C THR A 403 14.22 2.08 0.79
N GLY A 404 15.20 2.97 1.00
CA GLY A 404 16.60 2.60 1.23
C GLY A 404 17.53 2.97 0.08
N SER A 405 17.03 3.21 -1.15
CA SER A 405 17.88 3.53 -2.30
C SER A 405 18.63 4.88 -2.24
N GLY A 406 18.36 5.71 -1.22
CA GLY A 406 19.01 7.00 -0.98
C GLY A 406 18.20 8.24 -1.40
N LYS A 407 17.11 8.10 -2.18
CA LYS A 407 16.31 9.22 -2.73
C LYS A 407 16.11 10.41 -1.78
N THR A 408 15.53 10.16 -0.62
CA THR A 408 15.19 11.17 0.41
C THR A 408 16.39 11.95 0.93
N THR A 409 17.58 11.35 0.99
CA THR A 409 18.80 12.03 1.49
C THR A 409 19.60 12.64 0.36
N GLN A 410 19.76 11.97 -0.78
CA GLN A 410 20.70 12.41 -1.84
C GLN A 410 20.10 13.40 -2.83
N ILE A 411 18.84 13.26 -3.25
CA ILE A 411 18.25 14.15 -4.27
C ILE A 411 18.22 15.64 -3.82
N PRO A 412 17.96 15.98 -2.53
CA PRO A 412 18.14 17.35 -2.05
C PRO A 412 19.59 17.86 -2.13
N GLN A 413 20.58 16.97 -2.03
CA GLN A 413 22.00 17.29 -2.14
C GLN A 413 22.39 17.50 -3.61
N PHE A 414 21.94 16.64 -4.53
CA PHE A 414 22.14 16.81 -5.98
C PHE A 414 21.60 18.16 -6.49
N LEU A 415 20.39 18.54 -6.03
CA LEU A 415 19.81 19.86 -6.35
C LEU A 415 20.69 21.01 -5.84
N PHE A 416 21.18 20.93 -4.61
CA PHE A 416 22.04 21.97 -4.04
C PHE A 416 23.41 22.03 -4.74
N GLU A 417 24.03 20.88 -5.01
CA GLU A 417 25.28 20.76 -5.77
C GLU A 417 25.13 21.35 -7.18
N ALA A 418 23.97 21.18 -7.85
CA ALA A 418 23.64 21.85 -9.12
C ALA A 418 23.14 23.31 -8.99
N GLY A 419 23.29 23.93 -7.80
CA GLY A 419 23.05 25.36 -7.58
C GLY A 419 21.66 25.77 -7.11
N TYR A 420 20.72 24.86 -6.86
CA TYR A 420 19.39 25.25 -6.36
C TYR A 420 19.49 25.75 -4.90
N GLY A 421 18.96 26.94 -4.61
CA GLY A 421 19.01 27.54 -3.27
C GLY A 421 20.29 28.31 -2.94
N SER A 422 21.15 28.59 -3.91
CA SER A 422 22.29 29.49 -3.79
C SER A 422 21.94 30.89 -4.35
N PRO A 423 22.17 32.00 -3.63
CA PRO A 423 21.81 33.34 -4.10
C PRO A 423 22.44 33.74 -5.44
N ASP A 424 23.65 33.26 -5.71
CA ASP A 424 24.45 33.60 -6.90
C ASP A 424 24.18 32.69 -8.12
N SER A 425 23.24 31.74 -7.96
CA SER A 425 22.80 30.79 -8.99
C SER A 425 21.64 31.34 -9.83
N PRO A 426 21.45 30.86 -11.09
CA PRO A 426 20.20 31.09 -11.84
C PRO A 426 18.91 30.58 -11.15
N THR A 427 19.00 29.71 -10.14
CA THR A 427 17.87 29.12 -9.38
C THR A 427 17.97 29.40 -7.86
N PRO A 428 17.88 30.67 -7.41
CA PRO A 428 18.23 31.05 -6.03
C PRO A 428 17.17 30.75 -4.97
N GLY A 429 15.94 30.38 -5.37
CA GLY A 429 14.89 29.99 -4.43
C GLY A 429 15.20 28.69 -3.68
N LEU A 430 14.60 28.51 -2.51
CA LEU A 430 14.80 27.35 -1.63
C LEU A 430 14.46 26.01 -2.30
N ILE A 431 15.09 24.94 -1.81
CA ILE A 431 14.68 23.55 -2.02
C ILE A 431 13.74 23.15 -0.88
N GLY A 432 12.46 22.96 -1.17
CA GLY A 432 11.47 22.47 -0.21
C GLY A 432 11.27 20.97 -0.34
N ILE A 433 11.34 20.21 0.77
CA ILE A 433 11.08 18.77 0.80
C ILE A 433 9.92 18.49 1.73
N THR A 434 8.83 17.91 1.24
CA THR A 434 7.71 17.50 2.09
C THR A 434 7.80 16.03 2.48
N GLN A 435 7.30 15.74 3.68
CA GLN A 435 7.28 14.44 4.32
C GLN A 435 5.92 14.27 5.01
N PRO A 436 5.24 13.11 4.89
CA PRO A 436 3.96 12.91 5.58
C PRO A 436 4.12 12.88 7.12
N ARG A 437 5.31 12.53 7.63
CA ARG A 437 5.55 12.22 9.05
C ARG A 437 6.50 13.22 9.71
N ARG A 438 6.07 13.82 10.85
CA ARG A 438 6.88 14.76 11.66
C ARG A 438 8.27 14.21 12.02
N VAL A 439 8.35 12.94 12.42
CA VAL A 439 9.62 12.29 12.81
C VAL A 439 10.54 12.13 11.61
N ALA A 440 10.01 11.82 10.42
CA ALA A 440 10.80 11.72 9.20
C ALA A 440 11.37 13.09 8.80
N ALA A 441 10.56 14.16 8.81
CA ALA A 441 11.03 15.52 8.51
C ALA A 441 12.20 15.97 9.40
N VAL A 442 12.16 15.68 10.71
CA VAL A 442 13.25 16.01 11.65
C VAL A 442 14.47 15.11 11.42
N SER A 443 14.27 13.79 11.31
CA SER A 443 15.35 12.82 11.19
C SER A 443 16.10 12.95 9.86
N MET A 444 15.40 13.22 8.75
CA MET A 444 16.02 13.41 7.43
C MET A 444 16.75 14.75 7.35
N ALA A 445 16.23 15.82 7.96
CA ALA A 445 16.94 17.09 8.05
C ALA A 445 18.23 16.99 8.88
N GLN A 446 18.21 16.23 9.99
CA GLN A 446 19.41 15.93 10.77
C GLN A 446 20.41 15.12 9.92
N ARG A 447 19.96 14.01 9.32
CA ARG A 447 20.81 13.12 8.51
C ARG A 447 21.46 13.84 7.32
N VAL A 448 20.71 14.63 6.56
CA VAL A 448 21.24 15.41 5.44
C VAL A 448 22.08 16.60 5.93
N GLY A 449 21.75 17.22 7.05
CA GLY A 449 22.61 18.23 7.69
C GLY A 449 23.98 17.66 8.07
N ASP A 450 24.03 16.42 8.54
CA ASP A 450 25.27 15.73 8.90
C ASP A 450 26.06 15.30 7.65
N GLU A 451 25.39 14.75 6.63
CA GLU A 451 26.00 14.40 5.32
C GLU A 451 26.53 15.63 4.54
N MET A 452 26.03 16.84 4.82
CA MET A 452 26.44 18.11 4.20
C MET A 452 27.57 18.83 4.94
N CYS A 453 28.07 18.29 6.06
CA CYS A 453 29.25 18.73 6.81
C CYS A 453 29.33 20.26 7.04
N GLU A 454 30.17 20.99 6.28
CA GLU A 454 30.31 22.46 6.39
C GLU A 454 28.98 23.21 6.20
N TYR A 455 28.13 22.71 5.30
CA TYR A 455 26.83 23.29 4.96
C TYR A 455 25.70 22.83 5.89
N ARG A 456 25.98 22.20 7.03
CA ARG A 456 24.96 21.73 8.00
C ARG A 456 23.90 22.79 8.37
N LYS A 457 24.28 24.07 8.47
CA LYS A 457 23.36 25.20 8.73
C LYS A 457 22.42 25.54 7.56
N LYS A 458 22.74 25.11 6.34
CA LYS A 458 21.90 25.26 5.15
C LYS A 458 20.69 24.32 5.18
N VAL A 459 20.73 23.26 6.00
CA VAL A 459 19.66 22.29 6.15
C VAL A 459 18.84 22.61 7.40
N ALA A 460 17.53 22.78 7.23
CA ALA A 460 16.60 23.02 8.32
C ALA A 460 15.32 22.18 8.16
N TYR A 461 14.53 22.10 9.24
CA TYR A 461 13.17 21.56 9.16
C TYR A 461 12.12 22.55 9.67
N GLN A 462 10.88 22.38 9.20
CA GLN A 462 9.69 23.08 9.71
C GLN A 462 8.51 22.11 9.84
N ILE A 463 8.10 21.84 11.08
CA ILE A 463 6.91 21.02 11.39
C ILE A 463 5.89 21.85 12.19
N ARG A 464 4.76 21.23 12.58
CA ARG A 464 3.81 21.88 13.48
C ARG A 464 4.45 22.13 14.85
N PHE A 465 4.38 23.37 15.32
CA PHE A 465 4.90 23.90 16.60
C PHE A 465 6.43 23.96 16.76
N GLU A 466 7.23 23.55 15.77
CA GLU A 466 8.68 23.37 15.93
C GLU A 466 9.39 23.52 14.56
N GLY A 467 10.56 24.15 14.53
CA GLY A 467 11.34 24.33 13.31
C GLY A 467 12.64 25.10 13.54
N THR A 468 13.58 24.96 12.62
CA THR A 468 14.95 25.50 12.70
C THR A 468 15.32 26.42 11.53
N VAL A 469 14.33 26.87 10.75
CA VAL A 469 14.54 27.67 9.54
C VAL A 469 15.12 29.04 9.88
N SER A 470 16.15 29.43 9.13
CA SER A 470 16.90 30.68 9.26
C SER A 470 17.02 31.39 7.90
N SER A 471 17.54 32.61 7.89
CA SER A 471 17.92 33.31 6.65
C SER A 471 19.10 32.65 5.91
N GLU A 472 19.86 31.78 6.57
CA GLU A 472 20.93 31.01 5.93
C GLU A 472 20.41 29.76 5.19
N THR A 473 19.21 29.26 5.53
CA THR A 473 18.65 27.99 5.04
C THR A 473 18.52 27.96 3.51
N ALA A 474 18.90 26.85 2.89
CA ALA A 474 18.70 26.57 1.46
C ALA A 474 17.85 25.30 1.25
N ILE A 475 18.05 24.27 2.09
CA ILE A 475 17.32 22.99 2.08
C ILE A 475 16.35 22.98 3.27
N LYS A 476 15.04 22.90 3.01
CA LYS A 476 13.98 22.95 4.02
C LYS A 476 13.09 21.70 3.96
N PHE A 477 13.29 20.78 4.89
CA PHE A 477 12.35 19.68 5.14
C PHE A 477 11.11 20.18 5.87
N MET A 478 9.93 19.66 5.57
CA MET A 478 8.69 20.04 6.26
C MET A 478 7.62 18.97 6.16
N THR A 479 6.57 19.10 6.96
CA THR A 479 5.35 18.29 6.78
C THR A 479 4.45 18.87 5.68
N ASP A 480 3.75 18.04 4.90
CA ASP A 480 2.86 18.47 3.82
C ASP A 480 1.90 19.61 4.22
N GLY A 481 1.31 19.53 5.42
CA GLY A 481 0.40 20.57 5.95
C GLY A 481 1.06 21.92 6.30
N VAL A 482 2.39 21.99 6.38
CA VAL A 482 3.13 23.27 6.43
C VAL A 482 3.24 23.83 5.02
N MET A 483 3.57 22.99 4.03
CA MET A 483 3.68 23.40 2.63
C MET A 483 2.34 23.90 2.08
N LEU A 484 1.24 23.17 2.35
CA LEU A 484 -0.12 23.59 1.99
C LEU A 484 -0.49 24.97 2.55
N ARG A 485 -0.05 25.30 3.77
CA ARG A 485 -0.23 26.64 4.33
C ARG A 485 0.57 27.69 3.55
N GLU A 486 1.82 27.41 3.20
CA GLU A 486 2.64 28.37 2.46
C GLU A 486 2.08 28.62 1.05
N VAL A 487 1.59 27.59 0.33
CA VAL A 487 0.89 27.78 -0.96
C VAL A 487 -0.44 28.52 -0.80
N SER A 488 -1.14 28.38 0.34
CA SER A 488 -2.35 29.17 0.63
C SER A 488 -2.08 30.66 0.94
N GLN A 489 -0.82 31.02 1.23
CA GLN A 489 -0.39 32.40 1.49
C GLN A 489 0.31 33.04 0.28
N ASP A 490 1.08 32.25 -0.48
CA ASP A 490 1.69 32.64 -1.76
C ASP A 490 1.46 31.53 -2.78
N ILE A 491 0.40 31.66 -3.57
CA ILE A 491 0.07 30.70 -4.64
C ILE A 491 1.20 30.61 -5.68
N SER A 492 1.97 31.68 -5.87
CA SER A 492 3.09 31.70 -6.82
C SER A 492 4.38 31.08 -6.28
N MET A 493 4.43 30.73 -4.98
CA MET A 493 5.54 30.08 -4.27
C MET A 493 6.93 30.66 -4.61
N LYS A 494 7.04 31.99 -4.69
CA LYS A 494 8.23 32.70 -5.19
C LYS A 494 9.51 32.41 -4.38
N LYS A 495 9.35 31.97 -3.13
CA LYS A 495 10.42 31.56 -2.21
C LYS A 495 11.16 30.29 -2.65
N TYR A 496 10.60 29.47 -3.54
CA TYR A 496 11.12 28.15 -3.90
C TYR A 496 11.59 28.09 -5.35
N SER A 497 12.66 27.32 -5.60
CA SER A 497 13.12 26.94 -6.95
C SER A 497 12.74 25.51 -7.30
N ALA A 498 12.84 24.60 -6.31
CA ALA A 498 12.46 23.21 -6.42
C ALA A 498 11.61 22.78 -5.21
N ILE A 499 10.62 21.94 -5.48
CA ILE A 499 9.80 21.26 -4.47
C ILE A 499 9.87 19.75 -4.70
N ILE A 500 10.30 19.03 -3.68
CA ILE A 500 10.25 17.58 -3.59
C ILE A 500 9.07 17.18 -2.71
N ILE A 501 8.18 16.32 -3.20
CA ILE A 501 7.18 15.61 -2.39
C ILE A 501 7.69 14.17 -2.25
N ASP A 502 7.95 13.73 -1.02
CA ASP A 502 8.42 12.37 -0.74
C ASP A 502 7.31 11.43 -0.23
N GLU A 503 7.59 10.13 -0.28
CA GLU A 503 6.70 9.05 0.18
C GLU A 503 5.27 9.14 -0.43
N ALA A 504 5.13 9.67 -1.65
CA ALA A 504 3.83 10.00 -2.28
C ALA A 504 2.87 8.80 -2.44
N HIS A 505 3.41 7.58 -2.34
CA HIS A 505 2.66 6.33 -2.28
C HIS A 505 1.83 6.13 -0.98
N GLU A 506 2.05 6.90 0.09
CA GLU A 506 1.18 6.88 1.28
C GLU A 506 -0.23 7.42 0.96
N ARG A 507 -0.38 8.23 -0.10
CA ARG A 507 -1.68 8.77 -0.58
C ARG A 507 -2.51 9.42 0.54
N SER A 508 -1.83 10.21 1.38
CA SER A 508 -2.48 11.01 2.42
C SER A 508 -3.29 12.16 1.80
N LEU A 509 -4.31 12.60 2.53
CA LEU A 509 -5.19 13.70 2.15
C LEU A 509 -4.38 14.96 1.79
N ASN A 510 -3.37 15.30 2.61
CA ASN A 510 -2.55 16.49 2.40
C ASN A 510 -1.64 16.35 1.18
N THR A 511 -1.08 15.16 0.95
CA THR A 511 -0.18 14.88 -0.17
C THR A 511 -0.93 14.98 -1.50
N ASP A 512 -2.12 14.37 -1.59
CA ASP A 512 -2.96 14.40 -2.79
C ASP A 512 -3.41 15.85 -3.14
N ILE A 513 -3.80 16.65 -2.14
CA ILE A 513 -4.15 18.07 -2.33
C ILE A 513 -2.92 18.87 -2.80
N LEU A 514 -1.75 18.64 -2.18
CA LEU A 514 -0.54 19.38 -2.50
C LEU A 514 -0.07 19.09 -3.94
N ILE A 515 -0.12 17.83 -4.38
CA ILE A 515 0.18 17.44 -5.77
C ILE A 515 -0.82 18.12 -6.73
N GLY A 516 -2.12 18.08 -6.41
CA GLY A 516 -3.16 18.73 -7.22
C GLY A 516 -2.94 20.25 -7.33
N MET A 517 -2.63 20.93 -6.23
CA MET A 517 -2.32 22.37 -6.21
C MET A 517 -1.04 22.67 -7.00
N LEU A 518 0.06 21.96 -6.75
CA LEU A 518 1.33 22.23 -7.44
C LEU A 518 1.29 21.89 -8.94
N SER A 519 0.43 20.97 -9.39
CA SER A 519 0.17 20.73 -10.83
C SER A 519 -0.32 21.99 -11.57
N ARG A 520 -0.92 22.95 -10.85
CA ARG A 520 -1.35 24.25 -11.38
C ARG A 520 -0.36 25.36 -11.07
N VAL A 521 0.26 25.38 -9.89
CA VAL A 521 1.32 26.35 -9.55
C VAL A 521 2.53 26.24 -10.50
N VAL A 522 2.92 25.04 -10.91
CA VAL A 522 4.04 24.84 -11.85
C VAL A 522 3.74 25.45 -13.23
N LYS A 523 2.51 25.28 -13.75
CA LYS A 523 2.08 25.87 -15.04
C LYS A 523 2.04 27.41 -14.94
N LEU A 524 1.41 27.93 -13.89
CA LEU A 524 1.40 29.36 -13.57
C LEU A 524 2.82 29.94 -13.44
N ARG A 525 3.74 29.24 -12.77
CA ARG A 525 5.15 29.67 -12.62
C ARG A 525 5.98 29.57 -13.89
N GLN A 526 5.53 28.81 -14.89
CA GLN A 526 6.10 28.84 -16.23
C GLN A 526 5.57 30.05 -17.00
N GLU A 527 4.25 30.23 -17.06
CA GLU A 527 3.59 31.39 -17.70
C GLU A 527 4.16 32.72 -17.16
N MET A 528 4.25 32.87 -15.83
CA MET A 528 4.84 34.06 -15.18
C MET A 528 6.35 34.24 -15.44
N ALA A 529 7.09 33.19 -15.81
CA ALA A 529 8.52 33.27 -16.15
C ALA A 529 8.75 33.60 -17.64
N GLU A 530 7.76 33.33 -18.48
CA GLU A 530 7.71 33.76 -19.88
C GLU A 530 7.33 35.26 -19.96
N GLU A 531 6.51 35.76 -19.03
CA GLU A 531 6.19 37.20 -18.86
C GLU A 531 7.29 38.01 -18.15
N ASP A 532 7.79 37.55 -17.00
CA ASP A 532 8.79 38.25 -16.18
C ASP A 532 10.02 37.38 -15.93
N SER A 533 11.14 37.76 -16.58
CA SER A 533 12.44 37.08 -16.42
C SER A 533 13.01 37.10 -14.99
N SER A 534 12.49 37.92 -14.07
CA SER A 534 12.84 37.86 -12.64
C SER A 534 12.27 36.60 -11.97
N ILE A 535 11.12 36.13 -12.44
CA ILE A 535 10.46 34.91 -12.01
C ILE A 535 11.12 33.73 -12.72
N LYS A 536 11.46 32.68 -11.96
CA LYS A 536 12.05 31.45 -12.48
C LYS A 536 11.03 30.31 -12.49
N PRO A 537 11.05 29.41 -13.50
CA PRO A 537 10.22 28.22 -13.49
C PRO A 537 10.39 27.41 -12.20
N LEU A 538 9.29 26.84 -11.71
CA LEU A 538 9.28 26.00 -10.51
C LEU A 538 9.46 24.53 -10.90
N LYS A 539 10.45 23.85 -10.32
CA LYS A 539 10.63 22.40 -10.49
C LYS A 539 9.85 21.62 -9.44
N LEU A 540 9.07 20.64 -9.87
CA LEU A 540 8.35 19.70 -9.01
C LEU A 540 8.90 18.29 -9.20
N VAL A 541 9.34 17.67 -8.10
CA VAL A 541 9.82 16.29 -8.04
C VAL A 541 8.90 15.50 -7.13
N VAL A 542 8.34 14.39 -7.61
CA VAL A 542 7.46 13.52 -6.82
C VAL A 542 8.15 12.17 -6.64
N MET A 543 8.54 11.85 -5.41
CA MET A 543 9.28 10.64 -5.08
C MET A 543 8.35 9.56 -4.53
N SER A 544 8.53 8.33 -5.01
CA SER A 544 7.73 7.17 -4.61
C SER A 544 8.59 5.95 -4.27
N ALA A 545 8.09 5.15 -3.33
CA ALA A 545 8.65 3.85 -2.97
C ALA A 545 8.15 2.70 -3.87
N THR A 546 7.09 2.95 -4.65
CA THR A 546 6.37 1.93 -5.43
C THR A 546 5.93 2.47 -6.79
N LEU A 547 5.80 1.57 -7.77
CA LEU A 547 5.36 1.89 -9.14
C LEU A 547 3.85 2.18 -9.25
N ARG A 548 3.17 2.58 -8.16
CA ARG A 548 1.76 3.03 -8.19
C ARG A 548 1.66 4.49 -8.68
N ILE A 549 2.25 4.76 -9.84
CA ILE A 549 2.34 6.10 -10.42
C ILE A 549 1.21 6.38 -11.43
N ASN A 550 0.55 5.34 -11.92
CA ASN A 550 -0.48 5.43 -12.98
C ASN A 550 -1.64 6.36 -12.58
N ASP A 551 -2.04 6.37 -11.30
CA ASP A 551 -3.02 7.29 -10.70
C ASP A 551 -2.66 8.78 -10.91
N PHE A 552 -1.38 9.10 -11.12
CA PHE A 552 -0.88 10.46 -11.39
C PHE A 552 -0.56 10.68 -12.87
N ILE A 553 0.16 9.75 -13.51
CA ILE A 553 0.68 9.91 -14.89
C ILE A 553 -0.44 9.81 -15.92
N GLY A 554 -1.37 8.86 -15.76
CA GLY A 554 -2.53 8.72 -16.64
C GLY A 554 -3.62 9.77 -16.40
N ASN A 555 -3.47 10.62 -15.38
CA ASN A 555 -4.48 11.58 -14.96
C ASN A 555 -4.26 12.94 -15.66
N THR A 556 -4.85 13.05 -16.86
CA THR A 556 -4.80 14.25 -17.72
C THR A 556 -5.36 15.52 -17.08
N SER A 557 -6.09 15.42 -15.96
CA SER A 557 -6.57 16.57 -15.18
C SER A 557 -5.43 17.26 -14.41
N LEU A 558 -4.44 16.50 -13.93
CA LEU A 558 -3.22 17.07 -13.35
C LEU A 558 -2.27 17.54 -14.46
N PHE A 559 -1.74 16.58 -15.22
CA PHE A 559 -0.65 16.79 -16.15
C PHE A 559 -1.15 16.61 -17.58
N SER A 560 -1.04 17.68 -18.37
CA SER A 560 -1.60 17.73 -19.73
C SER A 560 -0.79 16.89 -20.72
N SER A 561 0.49 16.69 -20.42
CA SER A 561 1.35 15.63 -20.94
C SER A 561 1.80 14.75 -19.77
N PRO A 562 2.04 13.44 -19.96
CA PRO A 562 2.56 12.57 -18.91
C PRO A 562 3.99 13.01 -18.51
N PRO A 563 4.27 13.23 -17.22
CA PRO A 563 5.63 13.56 -16.76
C PRO A 563 6.53 12.32 -16.80
N PRO A 564 7.86 12.49 -17.03
CA PRO A 564 8.80 11.38 -17.07
C PRO A 564 8.95 10.71 -15.70
N VAL A 565 9.28 9.42 -15.74
CA VAL A 565 9.59 8.59 -14.58
C VAL A 565 11.06 8.21 -14.66
N VAL A 566 11.84 8.56 -13.64
CA VAL A 566 13.19 8.03 -13.45
C VAL A 566 13.11 6.93 -12.40
N GLU A 567 13.39 5.69 -12.81
CA GLU A 567 13.55 4.58 -11.88
C GLU A 567 14.99 4.51 -11.38
N ALA A 568 15.19 4.88 -10.12
CA ALA A 568 16.44 4.68 -9.40
C ALA A 568 16.46 3.26 -8.81
N GLU A 569 17.08 2.32 -9.54
CA GLU A 569 17.17 0.90 -9.18
C GLU A 569 17.84 0.70 -7.82
N GLY A 570 17.02 0.61 -6.77
CA GLY A 570 17.51 0.41 -5.42
C GLY A 570 17.81 -1.05 -5.15
N ARG A 571 19.11 -1.43 -5.17
CA ARG A 571 19.65 -2.64 -4.53
C ARG A 571 19.30 -2.67 -3.04
N GLN A 572 18.07 -3.06 -2.71
CA GLN A 572 17.78 -3.68 -1.42
C GLN A 572 18.49 -5.03 -1.40
N TYR A 573 19.02 -5.40 -0.24
CA TYR A 573 19.49 -6.76 -0.05
C TYR A 573 18.30 -7.73 -0.19
N SER A 574 18.55 -8.94 -0.65
CA SER A 574 17.52 -9.96 -0.84
C SER A 574 16.71 -10.19 0.44
N VAL A 575 15.39 -10.34 0.28
CA VAL A 575 14.47 -10.69 1.36
C VAL A 575 13.72 -11.97 1.00
N THR A 576 14.11 -13.08 1.62
CA THR A 576 13.42 -14.36 1.46
C THR A 576 12.05 -14.26 2.15
N ASN A 577 10.97 -14.58 1.43
CA ASN A 577 9.60 -14.48 1.95
C ASN A 577 9.06 -15.87 2.29
N HIS A 578 8.96 -16.16 3.59
CA HIS A 578 8.42 -17.42 4.10
C HIS A 578 6.93 -17.24 4.43
N PHE A 579 6.06 -18.01 3.78
CA PHE A 579 4.61 -18.02 4.04
C PHE A 579 4.22 -19.19 4.93
N THR A 580 3.43 -18.96 5.97
CA THR A 580 2.98 -20.05 6.83
C THR A 580 1.88 -20.88 6.15
N ARG A 581 2.03 -22.22 6.16
CA ARG A 581 1.18 -23.18 5.42
C ARG A 581 -0.31 -23.08 5.76
N LYS A 582 -0.64 -22.70 7.01
CA LYS A 582 -1.99 -22.36 7.47
C LYS A 582 -1.99 -20.90 7.94
N THR A 583 -3.16 -20.30 8.03
CA THR A 583 -3.35 -18.90 8.46
C THR A 583 -4.24 -18.91 9.69
N HIS A 584 -3.69 -18.62 10.87
CA HIS A 584 -4.45 -18.72 12.11
C HIS A 584 -5.29 -17.46 12.36
N HIS A 585 -6.39 -17.60 13.10
CA HIS A 585 -7.21 -16.47 13.50
C HIS A 585 -6.54 -15.64 14.61
N ASP A 586 -5.81 -16.29 15.53
CA ASP A 586 -4.96 -15.61 16.51
C ASP A 586 -3.50 -15.53 16.00
N TYR A 587 -3.24 -14.47 15.24
CA TYR A 587 -1.90 -14.11 14.77
C TYR A 587 -0.97 -13.62 15.89
N VAL A 588 -1.47 -13.32 17.10
CA VAL A 588 -0.62 -12.91 18.25
C VAL A 588 0.02 -14.14 18.89
N GLN A 589 -0.75 -15.22 19.04
CA GLN A 589 -0.23 -16.50 19.49
C GLN A 589 0.69 -17.15 18.43
N GLU A 590 0.32 -17.06 17.14
CA GLU A 590 1.20 -17.51 16.04
C GLU A 590 2.53 -16.72 16.04
N ALA A 591 2.48 -15.39 16.23
CA ALA A 591 3.67 -14.56 16.39
C ALA A 591 4.52 -14.99 17.59
N PHE A 592 3.92 -15.23 18.76
CA PHE A 592 4.64 -15.69 19.96
C PHE A 592 5.40 -17.00 19.72
N GLN A 593 4.78 -17.97 19.03
CA GLN A 593 5.39 -19.24 18.67
C GLN A 593 6.56 -19.05 17.68
N LYS A 594 6.32 -18.35 16.56
CA LYS A 594 7.33 -18.08 15.52
C LYS A 594 8.52 -17.28 16.05
N ILE A 595 8.29 -16.26 16.87
CA ILE A 595 9.35 -15.46 17.53
C ILE A 595 10.13 -16.31 18.53
N SER A 596 9.45 -17.16 19.31
CA SER A 596 10.11 -18.07 20.26
C SER A 596 11.05 -19.05 19.55
N LYS A 597 10.56 -19.72 18.50
CA LYS A 597 11.31 -20.72 17.72
C LYS A 597 12.44 -20.04 16.96
N GLY A 598 12.14 -18.93 16.29
CA GLY A 598 13.12 -18.10 15.58
C GLY A 598 14.21 -17.54 16.49
N HIS A 599 13.92 -17.10 17.72
CA HIS A 599 14.98 -16.60 18.62
C HIS A 599 15.96 -17.70 19.04
N LYS A 600 15.47 -18.94 19.26
CA LYS A 600 16.33 -20.08 19.64
C LYS A 600 17.07 -20.69 18.43
N LYS A 601 16.47 -20.73 17.24
CA LYS A 601 17.08 -21.33 16.04
C LYS A 601 17.91 -20.34 15.19
N LEU A 602 17.45 -19.11 14.93
CA LEU A 602 18.08 -18.25 13.90
C LEU A 602 19.42 -17.61 14.30
N PRO A 603 20.34 -17.38 13.33
CA PRO A 603 21.58 -16.62 13.52
C PRO A 603 21.37 -15.15 13.97
N PRO A 604 22.44 -14.45 14.42
CA PRO A 604 22.37 -13.05 14.85
C PRO A 604 21.69 -12.09 13.86
N GLY A 605 21.04 -11.06 14.43
CA GLY A 605 20.22 -10.08 13.73
C GLY A 605 18.93 -9.75 14.49
N GLY A 606 18.49 -8.50 14.43
CA GLY A 606 17.31 -7.99 15.12
C GLY A 606 16.00 -8.38 14.44
N PHE A 607 14.94 -8.51 15.26
CA PHE A 607 13.58 -8.85 14.83
C PHE A 607 12.69 -7.59 14.81
N LEU A 608 11.90 -7.44 13.75
CA LEU A 608 10.83 -6.44 13.65
C LEU A 608 9.48 -7.15 13.46
N VAL A 609 8.55 -6.95 14.38
CA VAL A 609 7.26 -7.66 14.43
C VAL A 609 6.13 -6.66 14.16
N PHE A 610 5.29 -6.92 13.17
CA PHE A 610 4.15 -6.06 12.84
C PHE A 610 2.84 -6.59 13.44
N LEU A 611 2.29 -5.81 14.38
CA LEU A 611 1.00 -6.01 15.03
C LEU A 611 0.05 -4.82 14.73
N THR A 612 -1.23 -4.97 15.09
CA THR A 612 -2.30 -4.02 14.76
C THR A 612 -2.47 -2.92 15.82
N GLY A 613 -2.10 -3.17 17.08
CA GLY A 613 -2.28 -2.17 18.15
C GLY A 613 -1.52 -2.39 19.46
N GLN A 614 -1.54 -1.34 20.29
CA GLN A 614 -0.86 -1.25 21.59
C GLN A 614 -1.20 -2.40 22.55
N SER A 615 -2.44 -2.89 22.58
CA SER A 615 -2.87 -3.98 23.45
C SER A 615 -2.22 -5.32 23.08
N GLU A 616 -2.09 -5.61 21.79
CA GLU A 616 -1.43 -6.82 21.28
C GLU A 616 0.08 -6.74 21.54
N ILE A 617 0.68 -5.57 21.30
CA ILE A 617 2.10 -5.29 21.60
C ILE A 617 2.40 -5.46 23.09
N ALA A 618 1.51 -4.98 23.97
CA ALA A 618 1.65 -5.16 25.42
C ALA A 618 1.51 -6.64 25.83
N HIS A 619 0.52 -7.35 25.27
CA HIS A 619 0.28 -8.78 25.54
C HIS A 619 1.47 -9.65 25.10
N LEU A 620 1.90 -9.52 23.84
CA LEU A 620 3.06 -10.25 23.32
C LEU A 620 4.35 -9.88 24.06
N SER A 621 4.51 -8.61 24.47
CA SER A 621 5.65 -8.20 25.30
C SER A 621 5.64 -8.83 26.69
N ALA A 622 4.47 -9.14 27.26
CA ALA A 622 4.37 -9.86 28.53
C ALA A 622 4.73 -11.35 28.35
N LEU A 623 4.11 -12.04 27.39
CA LEU A 623 4.37 -13.46 27.10
C LEU A 623 5.85 -13.74 26.80
N LEU A 624 6.50 -12.88 26.00
CA LEU A 624 7.94 -13.01 25.70
C LEU A 624 8.83 -12.73 26.93
N LYS A 625 8.41 -11.87 27.87
CA LYS A 625 9.16 -11.62 29.13
C LYS A 625 9.00 -12.74 30.13
N GLU A 626 7.81 -13.30 30.24
CA GLU A 626 7.51 -14.44 31.10
C GLU A 626 8.37 -15.65 30.70
N LYS A 627 8.46 -15.94 29.40
CA LYS A 627 9.34 -16.97 28.84
C LYS A 627 10.83 -16.73 29.12
N LEU A 628 11.30 -15.48 29.09
CA LEU A 628 12.67 -15.10 29.45
C LEU A 628 12.97 -15.29 30.95
N CYS A 629 11.98 -15.19 31.82
CA CYS A 629 12.15 -15.48 33.26
C CYS A 629 12.19 -17.00 33.51
N ALA A 630 11.35 -17.79 32.84
CA ALA A 630 11.34 -19.24 32.96
C ALA A 630 12.67 -19.89 32.52
N ASP A 631 13.26 -19.44 31.40
CA ASP A 631 14.58 -19.91 30.94
C ASP A 631 15.73 -19.48 31.90
N GLN A 632 15.51 -18.51 32.82
CA GLN A 632 16.49 -18.11 33.84
C GLN A 632 16.40 -18.92 35.14
N THR A 633 15.24 -19.47 35.51
CA THR A 633 15.11 -20.29 36.73
C THR A 633 15.71 -21.69 36.59
N ASN A 634 15.97 -22.15 35.36
CA ASN A 634 16.54 -23.47 35.08
C ASN A 634 18.08 -23.52 35.06
N SER A 635 18.77 -22.41 35.35
CA SER A 635 20.22 -22.47 35.64
C SER A 635 20.42 -22.96 37.08
N ASN A 636 20.82 -24.23 37.23
CA ASN A 636 21.02 -24.95 38.50
C ASN A 636 21.42 -24.06 39.68
N PRO A 637 20.62 -23.97 40.76
CA PRO A 637 21.03 -23.30 41.98
C PRO A 637 22.18 -24.10 42.61
N HIS A 638 23.40 -23.57 42.55
CA HIS A 638 24.59 -24.24 43.08
C HIS A 638 24.65 -24.11 44.61
N VAL A 639 23.71 -24.75 45.30
CA VAL A 639 23.59 -24.72 46.76
C VAL A 639 24.80 -25.41 47.38
N LYS A 640 25.73 -24.62 47.91
CA LYS A 640 26.84 -25.11 48.73
C LYS A 640 26.33 -25.51 50.11
N ILE A 641 25.74 -26.69 50.20
CA ILE A 641 25.46 -27.34 51.50
C ILE A 641 26.81 -27.63 52.15
N SER A 642 27.04 -27.07 53.34
CA SER A 642 28.25 -27.34 54.12
C SER A 642 28.17 -28.74 54.73
N GLY A 643 29.08 -29.64 54.35
CA GLY A 643 29.07 -31.03 54.79
C GLY A 643 29.49 -31.21 56.26
N ARG A 644 28.53 -31.04 57.18
CA ARG A 644 28.50 -31.60 58.55
C ARG A 644 27.08 -31.45 59.15
N ASP A 645 26.78 -32.29 60.13
CA ASP A 645 25.62 -32.25 61.03
C ASP A 645 24.22 -32.58 60.46
N ALA A 646 24.02 -33.84 60.04
CA ALA A 646 22.79 -34.63 60.28
C ALA A 646 23.03 -36.15 60.03
N PRO A 647 22.49 -37.09 60.85
CA PRO A 647 22.77 -38.53 60.71
C PRO A 647 21.60 -39.39 60.16
N ILE A 648 21.97 -40.40 59.35
CA ILE A 648 21.53 -41.83 59.37
C ILE A 648 20.05 -42.18 59.66
N GLU A 649 19.41 -42.78 58.63
CA GLU A 649 18.36 -43.85 58.64
C GLU A 649 17.01 -43.58 59.38
N THR A 650 15.86 -44.20 59.04
CA THR A 650 15.54 -45.44 58.28
C THR A 650 14.15 -45.37 57.60
N GLU A 651 13.86 -46.37 56.73
CA GLU A 651 12.52 -46.96 56.42
C GLU A 651 11.40 -46.14 55.72
N ASP A 652 11.23 -46.45 54.43
CA ASP A 652 10.01 -47.00 53.78
C ASP A 652 8.60 -46.50 54.15
N LEU A 653 7.90 -45.98 53.15
CA LEU A 653 6.44 -46.07 53.01
C LEU A 653 6.05 -46.28 51.54
N ASP A 654 5.62 -47.50 51.21
CA ASP A 654 5.14 -47.91 49.88
C ASP A 654 3.70 -47.44 49.62
N LEU A 655 3.46 -46.89 48.42
CA LEU A 655 2.15 -46.54 47.88
C LEU A 655 2.09 -46.77 46.36
N GLY A 656 2.43 -47.97 45.90
CA GLY A 656 2.13 -48.40 44.53
C GLY A 656 0.63 -48.47 44.24
N LEU A 657 0.17 -47.95 43.09
CA LEU A 657 -1.18 -48.21 42.60
C LEU A 657 -1.29 -48.20 41.06
N VAL A 658 -1.31 -49.43 40.52
CA VAL A 658 -1.95 -49.88 39.25
C VAL A 658 -1.64 -49.10 37.96
N THR A 659 -0.97 -49.80 37.04
CA THR A 659 -0.88 -49.48 35.61
C THR A 659 -2.24 -49.62 34.91
N SER A 660 -2.57 -48.66 34.04
CA SER A 660 -3.55 -48.83 32.97
C SER A 660 -2.93 -48.34 31.67
N ASP A 661 -2.37 -49.26 30.90
CA ASP A 661 -1.91 -48.99 29.54
C ASP A 661 -3.14 -48.80 28.64
N GLU A 662 -3.34 -47.60 28.11
CA GLU A 662 -4.22 -47.35 26.97
C GLU A 662 -3.37 -46.80 25.82
N ASP A 663 -3.26 -47.57 24.74
CA ASP A 663 -2.48 -47.24 23.55
C ASP A 663 -3.17 -46.13 22.73
N GLU A 664 -2.94 -44.86 23.06
CA GLU A 664 -3.06 -43.79 22.06
C GLU A 664 -1.76 -43.72 21.24
N ASP A 665 -1.80 -44.31 20.05
CA ASP A 665 -0.84 -44.10 18.95
C ASP A 665 -0.89 -42.63 18.48
N ASP A 666 -0.49 -41.69 19.34
CA ASP A 666 -0.27 -40.30 18.97
C ASP A 666 1.04 -40.25 18.17
N VAL A 667 0.92 -40.65 16.89
CA VAL A 667 1.98 -40.55 15.89
C VAL A 667 2.28 -39.06 15.74
N ASP A 668 3.26 -38.58 16.49
CA ASP A 668 3.74 -37.20 16.47
C ASP A 668 4.45 -36.93 15.13
N ILE A 669 3.63 -36.73 14.09
CA ILE A 669 4.05 -36.43 12.72
C ILE A 669 4.68 -35.03 12.76
N ASN A 670 6.00 -35.02 12.96
CA ASN A 670 6.83 -33.85 13.18
C ASN A 670 7.03 -32.95 11.93
N LEU A 671 5.99 -32.83 11.09
CA LEU A 671 5.82 -31.89 9.96
C LEU A 671 5.70 -30.42 10.42
N ALA A 672 6.24 -30.09 11.60
CA ALA A 672 6.28 -28.75 12.16
C ALA A 672 7.70 -28.17 12.16
N ASP A 673 8.75 -28.94 11.80
CA ASP A 673 10.15 -28.50 11.96
C ASP A 673 10.83 -27.92 10.70
N GLU A 674 10.21 -28.06 9.52
CA GLU A 674 10.57 -27.37 8.25
C GLU A 674 10.54 -25.82 8.35
N ASP A 675 9.95 -25.29 9.43
CA ASP A 675 9.66 -23.86 9.64
C ASP A 675 10.90 -22.93 9.69
N PHE A 676 12.09 -23.50 9.94
CA PHE A 676 13.38 -22.80 10.01
C PHE A 676 14.53 -23.75 9.59
N GLU A 677 14.72 -23.93 8.29
CA GLU A 677 15.92 -24.55 7.71
C GLU A 677 17.14 -23.65 7.97
N ILE A 678 18.22 -24.23 8.51
CA ILE A 678 19.46 -23.56 8.90
C ILE A 678 20.62 -24.55 8.65
N GLU A 679 21.65 -24.10 7.94
CA GLU A 679 22.92 -24.83 7.78
C GLU A 679 23.61 -25.02 9.14
N GLU A 680 24.18 -26.21 9.41
CA GLU A 680 24.65 -26.58 10.76
C GLU A 680 25.83 -25.73 11.29
N ASP A 681 26.52 -24.99 10.43
CA ASP A 681 27.66 -24.10 10.77
C ASP A 681 27.25 -22.69 11.25
N GLY A 682 25.96 -22.43 11.50
CA GLY A 682 25.44 -21.12 11.89
C GLY A 682 25.90 -20.61 13.27
N GLU A 683 26.43 -19.38 13.33
CA GLU A 683 26.79 -18.71 14.60
C GLU A 683 25.58 -18.64 15.57
N ALA A 684 25.80 -19.07 16.82
CA ALA A 684 24.73 -19.22 17.80
C ALA A 684 24.05 -17.88 18.16
N GLY A 685 22.72 -17.83 18.03
CA GLY A 685 21.92 -16.63 18.31
C GLY A 685 22.07 -16.13 19.77
N PRO A 686 22.15 -14.80 20.00
CA PRO A 686 22.41 -14.26 21.33
C PRO A 686 21.27 -14.56 22.31
N ALA A 687 21.61 -15.18 23.44
CA ALA A 687 20.66 -15.81 24.35
C ALA A 687 19.53 -14.89 24.87
N LYS A 688 19.83 -13.61 25.16
CA LYS A 688 18.87 -12.68 25.77
C LYS A 688 18.06 -11.93 24.70
N MET A 689 16.82 -11.53 25.01
CA MET A 689 16.03 -10.63 24.15
C MET A 689 15.97 -9.22 24.75
N HIS A 690 16.08 -8.20 23.90
CA HIS A 690 15.85 -6.80 24.24
C HIS A 690 14.56 -6.30 23.56
N ILE A 691 13.43 -6.43 24.25
CA ILE A 691 12.10 -6.19 23.70
C ILE A 691 11.70 -4.71 23.85
N LEU A 692 11.45 -4.00 22.73
CA LEU A 692 11.02 -2.60 22.68
C LEU A 692 9.69 -2.45 21.91
N PRO A 693 8.70 -1.70 22.42
CA PRO A 693 7.47 -1.37 21.69
C PRO A 693 7.66 -0.16 20.75
N LEU A 694 6.93 -0.12 19.62
CA LEU A 694 6.96 0.99 18.68
C LEU A 694 5.56 1.33 18.09
N TYR A 695 4.94 2.38 18.59
CA TYR A 695 3.65 2.89 18.12
C TYR A 695 3.53 4.42 18.28
N SER A 696 2.56 5.03 17.58
CA SER A 696 2.47 6.49 17.38
C SER A 696 2.23 7.30 18.66
N LEU A 697 1.44 6.75 19.58
CA LEU A 697 1.14 7.34 20.89
C LEU A 697 2.35 7.36 21.84
N LEU A 698 3.36 6.52 21.61
CA LEU A 698 4.56 6.41 22.45
C LEU A 698 5.33 7.75 22.51
N PRO A 699 5.93 8.13 23.66
CA PRO A 699 6.77 9.32 23.75
C PRO A 699 7.96 9.31 22.77
N THR A 700 8.32 10.45 22.20
CA THR A 700 9.40 10.54 21.20
C THR A 700 10.74 10.03 21.74
N LYS A 701 11.05 10.30 23.02
CA LYS A 701 12.26 9.77 23.71
C LYS A 701 12.31 8.24 23.74
N GLU A 702 11.14 7.58 23.77
CA GLU A 702 11.04 6.12 23.76
C GLU A 702 11.01 5.55 22.35
N GLN A 703 10.33 6.22 21.40
CA GLN A 703 10.43 5.89 19.98
C GLN A 703 11.89 5.93 19.50
N MET A 704 12.67 6.93 19.93
CA MET A 704 14.10 7.04 19.62
C MET A 704 14.99 5.97 20.28
N ARG A 705 14.47 5.09 21.15
CA ARG A 705 15.25 3.98 21.71
C ARG A 705 15.52 2.89 20.67
N VAL A 706 14.66 2.70 19.67
CA VAL A 706 14.81 1.61 18.68
C VAL A 706 16.02 1.80 17.76
N PHE A 707 16.56 3.02 17.66
CA PHE A 707 17.75 3.33 16.86
C PHE A 707 19.05 3.20 17.66
N LYS A 708 18.98 2.84 18.95
CA LYS A 708 20.18 2.55 19.75
C LYS A 708 20.55 1.07 19.61
N PRO A 709 21.85 0.73 19.65
CA PRO A 709 22.26 -0.68 19.70
C PRO A 709 21.65 -1.36 20.95
N PRO A 710 21.27 -2.64 20.86
CA PRO A 710 20.88 -3.41 22.03
C PRO A 710 22.08 -3.65 22.97
N PRO A 711 21.87 -3.97 24.25
CA PRO A 711 22.94 -4.40 25.14
C PRO A 711 23.64 -5.67 24.64
N ASP A 712 24.92 -5.81 24.97
CA ASP A 712 25.76 -6.93 24.54
C ASP A 712 25.16 -8.29 24.92
N GLY A 713 25.28 -9.27 24.01
CA GLY A 713 24.68 -10.60 24.18
C GLY A 713 23.14 -10.63 24.16
N SER A 714 22.48 -9.61 23.59
CA SER A 714 21.02 -9.59 23.44
C SER A 714 20.52 -9.25 22.03
N ARG A 715 19.50 -9.97 21.55
CA ARG A 715 18.79 -9.70 20.30
C ARG A 715 17.80 -8.56 20.47
N LEU A 716 17.89 -7.51 19.65
CA LEU A 716 16.86 -6.48 19.55
C LEU A 716 15.55 -7.10 19.00
N ILE A 717 14.43 -6.93 19.70
CA ILE A 717 13.09 -7.32 19.23
C ILE A 717 12.17 -6.09 19.32
N VAL A 718 11.79 -5.55 18.15
CA VAL A 718 10.90 -4.39 18.05
C VAL A 718 9.48 -4.85 17.77
N LEU A 719 8.56 -4.64 18.71
CA LEU A 719 7.13 -4.93 18.58
C LEU A 719 6.41 -3.68 18.08
N ALA A 720 6.12 -3.63 16.78
CA ALA A 720 5.72 -2.43 16.06
C ALA A 720 4.29 -2.46 15.53
N THR A 721 3.77 -1.27 15.25
CA THR A 721 2.62 -1.03 14.36
C THR A 721 3.11 -0.60 12.97
N ASN A 722 2.19 -0.27 12.05
CA ASN A 722 2.50 0.36 10.75
C ASN A 722 3.28 1.69 10.82
N VAL A 723 3.60 2.18 12.02
CA VAL A 723 4.60 3.25 12.24
C VAL A 723 5.99 2.84 11.72
N ALA A 724 6.34 1.55 11.71
CA ALA A 724 7.60 1.03 11.17
C ALA A 724 7.55 0.63 9.68
N GLU A 725 6.40 0.82 9.01
CA GLU A 725 6.17 0.37 7.63
C GLU A 725 6.85 1.28 6.59
N THR A 726 6.85 2.59 6.85
CA THR A 726 7.37 3.67 5.99
C THR A 726 8.37 4.56 6.75
N SER A 727 9.17 5.32 6.00
CA SER A 727 10.09 6.41 6.43
C SER A 727 11.17 6.15 7.52
N LEU A 728 11.15 5.04 8.27
CA LEU A 728 12.08 4.75 9.37
C LEU A 728 12.93 3.50 9.09
N THR A 729 14.25 3.66 8.97
CA THR A 729 15.20 2.54 8.89
C THR A 729 15.74 2.25 10.29
N ILE A 730 15.38 1.10 10.87
CA ILE A 730 15.92 0.63 12.14
C ILE A 730 17.21 -0.17 11.83
N PRO A 731 18.38 0.19 12.40
CA PRO A 731 19.63 -0.50 12.11
C PRO A 731 19.64 -1.93 12.69
N GLY A 732 20.29 -2.86 11.99
CA GLY A 732 20.51 -4.23 12.48
C GLY A 732 19.27 -5.14 12.45
N ILE A 733 18.14 -4.71 11.89
CA ILE A 733 17.00 -5.60 11.63
C ILE A 733 17.36 -6.51 10.45
N ARG A 734 17.27 -7.83 10.67
CA ARG A 734 17.49 -8.88 9.66
C ARG A 734 16.24 -9.73 9.42
N TYR A 735 15.34 -9.80 10.40
CA TYR A 735 14.17 -10.67 10.36
C TYR A 735 12.89 -9.86 10.61
N VAL A 736 11.90 -10.03 9.74
CA VAL A 736 10.56 -9.42 9.87
C VAL A 736 9.54 -10.52 10.13
N PHE A 737 8.66 -10.30 11.10
CA PHE A 737 7.48 -11.13 11.36
C PHE A 737 6.23 -10.29 11.06
N ASP A 738 5.51 -10.61 9.99
CA ASP A 738 4.34 -9.86 9.54
C ASP A 738 3.04 -10.62 9.80
N SER A 739 2.16 -10.06 10.63
CA SER A 739 0.79 -10.55 10.81
C SER A 739 -0.09 -10.42 9.57
N GLY A 740 0.31 -9.61 8.59
CA GLY A 740 -0.51 -9.29 7.42
C GLY A 740 -1.71 -8.40 7.74
N ARG A 741 -1.85 -7.96 9.00
CA ARG A 741 -2.99 -7.20 9.50
C ARG A 741 -2.64 -5.73 9.74
N SER A 742 -3.66 -4.89 9.68
CA SER A 742 -3.65 -3.51 10.18
C SER A 742 -4.98 -3.18 10.83
N LYS A 743 -4.96 -2.31 11.83
CA LYS A 743 -6.18 -1.75 12.43
C LYS A 743 -6.48 -0.42 11.77
N GLU A 744 -7.48 -0.41 10.91
CA GLU A 744 -7.90 0.79 10.19
C GLU A 744 -9.19 1.38 10.77
N ARG A 745 -9.33 2.70 10.61
CA ARG A 745 -10.60 3.39 10.84
C ARG A 745 -11.37 3.42 9.52
N LYS A 746 -12.49 2.71 9.45
CA LYS A 746 -13.46 2.87 8.35
C LYS A 746 -14.48 3.93 8.72
N TYR A 747 -14.98 4.64 7.72
CA TYR A 747 -16.02 5.67 7.84
C TYR A 747 -17.12 5.38 6.82
N CYS A 748 -18.31 5.04 7.30
CA CYS A 748 -19.47 4.89 6.43
C CYS A 748 -19.94 6.28 5.99
N ARG A 749 -19.79 6.58 4.69
CA ARG A 749 -20.10 7.90 4.13
C ARG A 749 -21.59 8.24 4.21
N ASP A 750 -22.47 7.24 4.13
CA ASP A 750 -23.92 7.43 4.13
C ASP A 750 -24.51 7.69 5.53
N THR A 751 -23.85 7.21 6.59
CA THR A 751 -24.39 7.25 7.97
C THR A 751 -23.51 8.01 8.97
N GLY A 752 -22.29 8.41 8.56
CA GLY A 752 -21.30 9.04 9.42
C GLY A 752 -20.70 8.12 10.49
N VAL A 753 -21.07 6.83 10.53
CA VAL A 753 -20.60 5.88 11.54
C VAL A 753 -19.16 5.47 11.28
N GLN A 754 -18.33 5.52 12.32
CA GLN A 754 -16.95 5.06 12.30
C GLN A 754 -16.86 3.65 12.90
N SER A 755 -16.06 2.78 12.29
CA SER A 755 -15.65 1.52 12.91
C SER A 755 -14.12 1.44 12.93
N PHE A 756 -13.59 0.72 13.92
CA PHE A 756 -12.16 0.36 13.98
C PHE A 756 -12.06 -1.14 13.77
N GLU A 757 -11.63 -1.54 12.58
CA GLU A 757 -11.62 -2.93 12.12
C GLU A 757 -10.19 -3.41 11.85
N ILE A 758 -9.97 -4.70 12.06
CA ILE A 758 -8.68 -5.34 11.78
C ILE A 758 -8.77 -6.01 10.41
N GLY A 759 -8.25 -5.32 9.40
CA GLY A 759 -8.27 -5.77 8.00
C GLY A 759 -7.00 -6.51 7.61
N TRP A 760 -7.01 -7.10 6.41
CA TRP A 760 -5.78 -7.42 5.70
C TRP A 760 -5.11 -6.13 5.20
N ILE A 761 -3.79 -6.12 5.12
CA ILE A 761 -3.03 -5.06 4.46
C ILE A 761 -3.05 -5.22 2.93
N SER A 762 -2.56 -4.22 2.20
CA SER A 762 -2.33 -4.36 0.77
C SER A 762 -1.05 -5.16 0.47
N LYS A 763 -0.97 -5.74 -0.73
CA LYS A 763 0.23 -6.44 -1.23
C LYS A 763 1.44 -5.49 -1.26
N ALA A 764 1.23 -4.21 -1.56
CA ALA A 764 2.23 -3.15 -1.44
C ALA A 764 2.71 -2.94 0.01
N SER A 765 1.81 -2.82 0.99
CA SER A 765 2.18 -2.74 2.42
C SER A 765 2.99 -3.96 2.86
N ALA A 766 2.57 -5.18 2.47
CA ALA A 766 3.33 -6.41 2.77
C ALA A 766 4.74 -6.40 2.16
N LYS A 767 4.87 -5.98 0.89
CA LYS A 767 6.17 -5.81 0.21
C LYS A 767 7.05 -4.78 0.95
N GLN A 768 6.47 -3.68 1.45
CA GLN A 768 7.21 -2.69 2.24
C GLN A 768 7.65 -3.19 3.62
N ARG A 769 6.79 -3.96 4.33
CA ARG A 769 7.15 -4.61 5.59
C ARG A 769 8.30 -5.59 5.42
N ALA A 770 8.22 -6.48 4.43
CA ALA A 770 9.30 -7.39 4.06
C ALA A 770 10.60 -6.62 3.76
N GLY A 771 10.51 -5.55 2.97
CA GLY A 771 11.59 -4.63 2.65
C GLY A 771 12.14 -3.81 3.84
N ARG A 772 11.76 -4.09 5.10
CA ARG A 772 12.46 -3.61 6.31
C ARG A 772 13.57 -4.56 6.78
N ALA A 773 13.56 -5.83 6.34
CA ALA A 773 14.64 -6.79 6.60
C ALA A 773 15.89 -6.52 5.74
N GLY A 774 15.71 -6.32 4.42
CA GLY A 774 16.79 -6.13 3.45
C GLY A 774 17.46 -4.75 3.45
N ARG A 775 17.70 -4.16 4.63
CA ARG A 775 18.18 -2.77 4.81
C ARG A 775 19.68 -2.65 5.00
N THR A 776 20.23 -3.46 5.91
CA THR A 776 21.65 -3.44 6.28
C THR A 776 22.39 -4.72 5.87
N GLY A 777 21.66 -5.70 5.32
CA GLY A 777 22.17 -6.98 4.83
C GLY A 777 21.02 -7.88 4.37
N PRO A 778 21.29 -9.07 3.81
CA PRO A 778 20.27 -10.05 3.43
C PRO A 778 19.41 -10.47 4.62
N GLY A 779 18.10 -10.59 4.41
CA GLY A 779 17.13 -10.80 5.48
C GLY A 779 15.97 -11.70 5.10
N HIS A 780 15.10 -11.96 6.07
CA HIS A 780 13.97 -12.88 5.93
C HIS A 780 12.67 -12.25 6.43
N CYS A 781 11.57 -12.53 5.76
CA CYS A 781 10.23 -12.09 6.15
C CYS A 781 9.31 -13.30 6.37
N TYR A 782 8.99 -13.59 7.62
CA TYR A 782 8.05 -14.62 8.03
C TYR A 782 6.64 -14.03 8.07
N ARG A 783 5.77 -14.54 7.21
CA ARG A 783 4.37 -14.10 7.06
C ARG A 783 3.46 -15.08 7.80
N LEU A 784 2.66 -14.55 8.72
CA LEU A 784 1.71 -15.30 9.55
C LEU A 784 0.40 -15.57 8.78
N TYR A 785 0.55 -15.87 7.50
CA TYR A 785 -0.51 -16.06 6.51
C TYR A 785 0.06 -16.80 5.29
N SER A 786 -0.82 -17.49 4.57
CA SER A 786 -0.47 -18.32 3.41
C SER A 786 -0.41 -17.51 2.12
N SER A 787 0.30 -18.04 1.12
CA SER A 787 0.35 -17.49 -0.24
C SER A 787 -1.05 -17.36 -0.87
N ALA A 788 -1.91 -18.38 -0.71
CA ALA A 788 -3.28 -18.35 -1.21
C ALA A 788 -4.13 -17.21 -0.62
N VAL A 789 -3.98 -16.92 0.67
CA VAL A 789 -4.62 -15.76 1.33
C VAL A 789 -4.02 -14.44 0.83
N TYR A 790 -2.69 -14.38 0.68
CA TYR A 790 -2.01 -13.21 0.12
C TYR A 790 -2.45 -12.89 -1.31
N GLU A 791 -2.62 -13.90 -2.15
CA GLU A 791 -3.02 -13.71 -3.55
C GLU A 791 -4.49 -13.33 -3.70
N ARG A 792 -5.38 -14.00 -2.96
CA ARG A 792 -6.85 -13.84 -3.09
C ARG A 792 -7.41 -12.67 -2.29
N ASP A 793 -6.96 -12.47 -1.05
CA ASP A 793 -7.65 -11.60 -0.08
C ASP A 793 -6.99 -10.21 0.10
N PHE A 794 -5.72 -10.05 -0.29
CA PHE A 794 -5.02 -8.76 -0.20
C PHE A 794 -5.20 -7.96 -1.50
N GLN A 795 -5.71 -6.73 -1.37
CA GLN A 795 -5.71 -5.75 -2.47
C GLN A 795 -4.28 -5.39 -2.88
N GLU A 796 -3.99 -5.05 -4.15
CA GLU A 796 -2.61 -4.73 -4.56
C GLU A 796 -2.08 -3.47 -3.85
N PHE A 797 -2.91 -2.43 -3.75
CA PHE A 797 -2.59 -1.15 -3.10
C PHE A 797 -3.68 -0.72 -2.12
N SER A 798 -3.31 -0.02 -1.06
CA SER A 798 -4.24 0.54 -0.07
C SER A 798 -5.07 1.69 -0.65
N GLU A 799 -6.31 1.87 -0.19
CA GLU A 799 -7.18 2.97 -0.65
C GLU A 799 -6.64 4.36 -0.21
N PRO A 800 -6.64 5.39 -1.07
CA PRO A 800 -6.27 6.76 -0.71
C PRO A 800 -7.10 7.32 0.46
N GLU A 801 -6.48 8.15 1.32
CA GLU A 801 -7.14 8.71 2.52
C GLU A 801 -8.36 9.57 2.17
N ILE A 802 -8.32 10.28 1.04
CA ILE A 802 -9.40 11.14 0.51
C ILE A 802 -10.72 10.40 0.23
N LEU A 803 -10.69 9.07 0.04
CA LEU A 803 -11.90 8.26 -0.14
C LEU A 803 -12.48 7.74 1.19
N ARG A 804 -11.67 7.74 2.26
CA ARG A 804 -11.96 7.09 3.55
C ARG A 804 -12.22 8.08 4.69
N MET A 805 -12.14 9.38 4.45
CA MET A 805 -12.32 10.44 5.45
C MET A 805 -13.26 11.58 4.99
N PRO A 806 -13.89 12.31 5.94
CA PRO A 806 -14.58 13.58 5.64
C PRO A 806 -13.64 14.64 5.05
N ILE A 807 -14.12 15.42 4.10
CA ILE A 807 -13.33 16.37 3.30
C ILE A 807 -13.79 17.83 3.42
N GLU A 808 -14.65 18.17 4.38
CA GLU A 808 -15.22 19.53 4.50
C GLU A 808 -14.15 20.60 4.78
N GLY A 809 -13.07 20.24 5.46
CA GLY A 809 -11.90 21.13 5.64
C GLY A 809 -11.17 21.42 4.34
N VAL A 810 -11.08 20.43 3.45
CA VAL A 810 -10.45 20.54 2.11
C VAL A 810 -11.30 21.40 1.20
N VAL A 811 -12.61 21.15 1.16
CA VAL A 811 -13.57 21.95 0.38
C VAL A 811 -13.55 23.42 0.82
N LEU A 812 -13.45 23.69 2.13
CA LEU A 812 -13.30 25.06 2.65
C LEU A 812 -11.95 25.69 2.26
N GLN A 813 -10.85 24.96 2.39
CA GLN A 813 -9.52 25.45 2.00
C GLN A 813 -9.47 25.82 0.53
N LEU A 814 -9.92 24.92 -0.36
CA LEU A 814 -9.94 25.16 -1.82
C LEU A 814 -10.84 26.36 -2.18
N LYS A 815 -12.05 26.47 -1.62
CA LYS A 815 -12.91 27.65 -1.83
C LYS A 815 -12.28 28.95 -1.31
N SER A 816 -11.50 28.89 -0.23
CA SER A 816 -10.76 30.07 0.28
C SER A 816 -9.59 30.50 -0.61
N MET A 817 -9.10 29.60 -1.48
CA MET A 817 -8.16 29.91 -2.56
C MET A 817 -8.89 30.31 -3.86
N ASN A 818 -10.14 30.81 -3.75
CA ASN A 818 -11.05 31.18 -4.84
C ASN A 818 -11.45 30.06 -5.82
N LEU A 819 -11.15 28.80 -5.52
CA LEU A 819 -11.52 27.64 -6.35
C LEU A 819 -13.00 27.26 -6.09
N GLN A 820 -13.93 28.01 -6.68
CA GLN A 820 -15.36 27.86 -6.41
C GLN A 820 -15.90 26.47 -6.79
N HIS A 821 -15.54 25.95 -7.95
CA HIS A 821 -15.96 24.66 -8.48
C HIS A 821 -14.98 23.55 -8.08
N VAL A 822 -15.07 23.08 -6.82
CA VAL A 822 -14.16 22.04 -6.28
C VAL A 822 -14.24 20.72 -7.05
N VAL A 823 -15.35 20.43 -7.73
CA VAL A 823 -15.50 19.27 -8.64
C VAL A 823 -14.46 19.27 -9.78
N ASN A 824 -13.99 20.46 -10.20
CA ASN A 824 -13.04 20.62 -11.30
C ASN A 824 -11.57 20.68 -10.82
N PHE A 825 -11.33 20.48 -9.52
CA PHE A 825 -9.96 20.45 -8.97
C PHE A 825 -9.22 19.16 -9.40
N PRO A 826 -7.94 19.25 -9.78
CA PRO A 826 -7.15 18.10 -10.24
C PRO A 826 -6.68 17.21 -9.07
N PHE A 827 -7.62 16.48 -8.47
CA PHE A 827 -7.29 15.43 -7.50
C PHE A 827 -6.60 14.24 -8.19
N PRO A 828 -5.52 13.65 -7.62
CA PRO A 828 -4.96 12.39 -8.10
C PRO A 828 -5.99 11.25 -8.10
N THR A 829 -6.91 11.26 -7.14
CA THR A 829 -8.12 10.44 -7.16
C THR A 829 -9.29 11.25 -6.63
N SER A 830 -10.23 11.60 -7.51
CA SER A 830 -11.34 12.50 -7.17
C SER A 830 -12.31 11.87 -6.15
N PRO A 831 -12.75 12.63 -5.13
CA PRO A 831 -13.80 12.19 -4.22
C PRO A 831 -15.15 12.11 -4.95
N GLY A 832 -16.01 11.17 -4.56
CA GLY A 832 -17.32 10.99 -5.18
C GLY A 832 -18.25 12.19 -4.96
N GLN A 833 -18.93 12.62 -6.03
CA GLN A 833 -19.71 13.88 -6.11
C GLN A 833 -20.66 14.13 -4.93
N GLN A 834 -21.34 13.10 -4.43
CA GLN A 834 -22.23 13.20 -3.25
C GLN A 834 -21.50 13.75 -2.02
N THR A 835 -20.29 13.28 -1.73
CA THR A 835 -19.51 13.71 -0.56
C THR A 835 -18.94 15.12 -0.72
N LEU A 836 -18.73 15.60 -1.96
CA LEU A 836 -18.48 17.03 -2.20
C LEU A 836 -19.73 17.87 -1.87
N ALA A 837 -20.91 17.46 -2.35
CA ALA A 837 -22.17 18.16 -2.07
C ALA A 837 -22.52 18.15 -0.56
N ASP A 838 -22.33 17.04 0.14
CA ASP A 838 -22.59 16.93 1.58
C ASP A 838 -21.57 17.74 2.41
N SER A 839 -20.33 17.86 1.92
CA SER A 839 -19.34 18.79 2.49
C SER A 839 -19.76 20.25 2.30
N GLU A 840 -20.29 20.62 1.13
CA GLU A 840 -20.80 21.98 0.88
C GLU A 840 -22.05 22.31 1.72
N LYS A 841 -22.96 21.35 1.94
CA LYS A 841 -24.09 21.48 2.88
C LYS A 841 -23.59 21.75 4.31
N LEU A 842 -22.64 20.95 4.80
CA LEU A 842 -22.07 21.13 6.14
C LEU A 842 -21.40 22.52 6.29
N LEU A 843 -20.67 22.98 5.28
CA LEU A 843 -20.11 24.34 5.28
C LEU A 843 -21.20 25.42 5.27
N SER A 844 -22.36 25.16 4.66
CA SER A 844 -23.52 26.06 4.71
C SER A 844 -24.17 26.06 6.11
N TYR A 845 -24.29 24.90 6.77
CA TYR A 845 -24.79 24.81 8.15
C TYR A 845 -23.90 25.55 9.16
N LEU A 846 -22.58 25.58 8.92
CA LEU A 846 -21.61 26.35 9.70
C LEU A 846 -21.54 27.84 9.31
N ALA A 847 -22.32 28.27 8.30
CA ALA A 847 -22.30 29.58 7.64
C ALA A 847 -20.91 29.99 7.08
N ALA A 848 -20.08 29.00 6.73
CA ALA A 848 -18.81 29.17 6.04
C ALA A 848 -18.98 29.37 4.52
N THR A 849 -20.05 28.81 3.94
CA THR A 849 -20.50 29.07 2.57
C THR A 849 -21.90 29.71 2.54
N SER A 850 -22.19 30.44 1.47
CA SER A 850 -23.54 30.94 1.15
C SER A 850 -24.43 29.83 0.59
N ALA A 851 -25.73 30.10 0.48
CA ALA A 851 -26.67 29.26 -0.27
C ALA A 851 -26.36 29.18 -1.78
N SER A 852 -25.45 30.02 -2.29
CA SER A 852 -24.91 29.98 -3.66
C SER A 852 -23.52 29.30 -3.76
N GLY A 853 -23.08 28.60 -2.70
CA GLY A 853 -21.83 27.83 -2.68
C GLY A 853 -20.54 28.68 -2.61
N GLN A 854 -20.66 30.00 -2.54
CA GLN A 854 -19.53 30.94 -2.41
C GLN A 854 -19.05 30.98 -0.96
N ILE A 855 -17.76 31.26 -0.73
CA ILE A 855 -17.23 31.41 0.63
C ILE A 855 -17.70 32.72 1.28
N THR A 856 -18.06 32.67 2.57
CA THR A 856 -18.43 33.86 3.35
C THR A 856 -17.20 34.50 4.00
N PRO A 857 -17.26 35.75 4.50
CA PRO A 857 -16.19 36.32 5.33
C PRO A 857 -15.89 35.47 6.57
N ILE A 858 -16.90 34.79 7.13
CA ILE A 858 -16.73 33.83 8.23
C ILE A 858 -15.94 32.61 7.73
N GLY A 859 -16.32 32.02 6.59
CA GLY A 859 -15.59 30.90 5.99
C GLY A 859 -14.13 31.23 5.64
N SER A 860 -13.87 32.42 5.09
CA SER A 860 -12.52 32.91 4.81
C SER A 860 -11.71 33.17 6.08
N THR A 861 -12.36 33.51 7.20
CA THR A 861 -11.69 33.58 8.51
C THR A 861 -11.44 32.16 9.05
N MET A 862 -12.33 31.20 8.77
CA MET A 862 -12.23 29.83 9.26
C MET A 862 -11.09 29.03 8.61
N SER A 863 -10.78 29.24 7.33
CA SER A 863 -9.72 28.48 6.63
C SER A 863 -8.29 28.80 7.12
N ILE A 864 -8.09 29.93 7.82
CA ILE A 864 -6.79 30.36 8.37
C ILE A 864 -6.33 29.42 9.50
N PHE A 865 -7.28 28.82 10.23
CA PHE A 865 -6.98 28.01 11.42
C PHE A 865 -6.71 26.55 11.08
N PRO A 866 -5.66 25.91 11.64
CA PRO A 866 -5.33 24.50 11.42
C PRO A 866 -6.22 23.58 12.28
N LEU A 867 -7.52 23.66 12.03
CA LEU A 867 -8.61 23.04 12.80
C LEU A 867 -9.75 22.62 11.84
N PRO A 868 -10.50 21.54 12.13
CA PRO A 868 -11.71 21.21 11.39
C PRO A 868 -12.74 22.37 11.41
N PRO A 869 -13.49 22.63 10.33
CA PRO A 869 -14.44 23.76 10.25
C PRO A 869 -15.40 23.84 11.44
N ARG A 870 -15.87 22.68 11.94
CA ARG A 870 -16.70 22.55 13.15
C ARG A 870 -16.07 23.22 14.38
N LEU A 871 -14.79 22.93 14.65
CA LEU A 871 -14.07 23.49 15.78
C LEU A 871 -13.74 24.98 15.58
N THR A 872 -13.45 25.40 14.34
CA THR A 872 -13.23 26.82 14.05
C THR A 872 -14.53 27.65 14.17
N ARG A 873 -15.69 27.06 13.86
CA ARG A 873 -17.00 27.70 14.13
C ARG A 873 -17.21 27.93 15.63
N ILE A 874 -16.88 26.95 16.48
CA ILE A 874 -16.92 27.09 17.95
C ILE A 874 -15.96 28.20 18.40
N LEU A 875 -14.74 28.24 17.83
CA LEU A 875 -13.72 29.24 18.15
C LEU A 875 -14.20 30.68 17.90
N LEU A 876 -14.76 30.95 16.72
CA LEU A 876 -15.18 32.31 16.34
C LEU A 876 -16.38 32.83 17.14
N LEU A 877 -17.24 31.94 17.65
CA LEU A 877 -18.32 32.34 18.57
C LEU A 877 -17.78 32.78 19.94
N GLY A 878 -16.61 32.27 20.35
CA GLY A 878 -16.02 32.47 21.69
C GLY A 878 -15.74 33.92 22.09
N HIS A 879 -15.74 34.87 21.16
CA HIS A 879 -15.66 36.31 21.47
C HIS A 879 -16.84 36.79 22.35
N GLN A 880 -18.00 36.13 22.27
CA GLN A 880 -19.17 36.48 23.08
C GLN A 880 -18.98 36.13 24.57
N HIS A 881 -19.60 36.93 25.45
CA HIS A 881 -19.66 36.70 26.91
C HIS A 881 -18.30 36.46 27.60
N ASN A 882 -17.22 37.03 27.09
CA ASN A 882 -15.85 36.85 27.59
C ASN A 882 -15.44 35.36 27.74
N CYS A 883 -15.94 34.49 26.85
CA CYS A 883 -15.68 33.05 26.90
C CYS A 883 -14.41 32.62 26.15
N LEU A 884 -13.75 33.54 25.43
CA LEU A 884 -12.69 33.23 24.47
C LEU A 884 -11.53 32.39 25.03
N PRO A 885 -10.94 32.65 26.23
CA PRO A 885 -9.87 31.82 26.75
C PRO A 885 -10.31 30.36 27.01
N TYR A 886 -11.53 30.16 27.53
CA TYR A 886 -12.11 28.83 27.74
C TYR A 886 -12.39 28.11 26.42
N ILE A 887 -12.86 28.86 25.40
CA ILE A 887 -13.09 28.32 24.06
C ILE A 887 -11.77 27.93 23.38
N ILE A 888 -10.71 28.72 23.50
CA ILE A 888 -9.37 28.35 23.00
C ILE A 888 -8.88 27.07 23.66
N ALA A 889 -9.02 26.95 24.99
CA ALA A 889 -8.64 25.74 25.72
C ALA A 889 -9.46 24.51 25.32
N LEU A 890 -10.78 24.67 25.18
CA LEU A 890 -11.71 23.61 24.79
C LEU A 890 -11.50 23.16 23.33
N VAL A 891 -11.36 24.10 22.40
CA VAL A 891 -11.11 23.81 20.97
C VAL A 891 -9.76 23.12 20.79
N ALA A 892 -8.72 23.55 21.51
CA ALA A 892 -7.43 22.86 21.50
C ALA A 892 -7.56 21.43 22.07
N GLY A 893 -8.30 21.25 23.18
CA GLY A 893 -8.60 19.93 23.74
C GLY A 893 -9.34 19.01 22.77
N LEU A 894 -10.42 19.49 22.15
CA LEU A 894 -11.23 18.73 21.18
C LEU A 894 -10.45 18.38 19.89
N SER A 895 -9.40 19.14 19.57
CA SER A 895 -8.55 18.90 18.41
C SER A 895 -7.41 17.89 18.66
N VAL A 896 -7.14 17.47 19.90
CA VAL A 896 -6.04 16.55 20.24
C VAL A 896 -6.59 15.23 20.77
N PRO A 897 -6.31 14.08 20.12
CA PRO A 897 -6.87 12.80 20.53
C PRO A 897 -6.27 12.25 21.83
N ASN A 898 -7.01 11.33 22.45
CA ASN A 898 -6.54 10.44 23.54
C ASN A 898 -5.96 11.19 24.76
N ILE A 899 -6.58 12.30 25.16
CA ILE A 899 -6.24 13.06 26.37
C ILE A 899 -6.54 12.23 27.64
N PHE A 900 -7.71 11.61 27.71
CA PHE A 900 -8.03 10.62 28.75
C PHE A 900 -7.55 9.23 28.32
N ILE A 901 -6.90 8.51 29.22
CA ILE A 901 -6.48 7.12 28.99
C ILE A 901 -7.70 6.21 29.26
N PRO A 902 -8.07 5.29 28.34
CA PRO A 902 -9.26 4.48 28.49
C PRO A 902 -9.09 3.38 29.56
N GLU A 903 -10.20 3.00 30.20
CA GLU A 903 -10.22 2.04 31.33
C GLU A 903 -9.45 0.74 31.02
N ASN A 904 -9.59 0.22 29.79
CA ASN A 904 -8.98 -1.04 29.34
C ASN A 904 -7.47 -0.99 29.11
N GLN A 905 -6.81 0.17 29.29
CA GLN A 905 -5.35 0.29 29.34
C GLN A 905 -4.82 0.40 30.77
N ILE A 906 -5.70 0.52 31.77
CA ILE A 906 -5.36 0.82 33.17
C ILE A 906 -5.78 -0.34 34.08
N VAL A 907 -7.02 -0.80 33.92
CA VAL A 907 -7.56 -1.99 34.59
C VAL A 907 -7.12 -3.22 33.78
N PRO A 908 -6.37 -4.17 34.38
CA PRO A 908 -6.01 -5.41 33.69
C PRO A 908 -7.25 -6.18 33.20
N PRO A 909 -7.18 -6.87 32.04
CA PRO A 909 -8.26 -7.73 31.59
C PRO A 909 -8.54 -8.83 32.62
N VAL A 910 -9.79 -9.29 32.66
CA VAL A 910 -10.13 -10.50 33.42
C VAL A 910 -9.47 -11.68 32.73
N LYS A 911 -8.60 -12.40 33.43
CA LYS A 911 -8.23 -13.76 33.06
C LYS A 911 -9.46 -14.64 33.32
N ASN A 912 -9.98 -15.28 32.29
CA ASN A 912 -10.96 -16.34 32.49
C ASN A 912 -10.18 -17.58 32.94
N TYR A 913 -10.18 -17.84 34.24
CA TYR A 913 -9.77 -19.12 34.78
C TYR A 913 -10.93 -20.11 34.61
N GLU A 914 -10.66 -21.28 34.03
CA GLU A 914 -11.66 -22.36 33.87
C GLU A 914 -11.68 -23.30 35.09
N GLU A 915 -10.84 -23.04 36.09
CA GLU A 915 -10.76 -23.77 37.36
C GLU A 915 -11.81 -23.25 38.36
N ASP A 916 -12.62 -24.15 38.93
CA ASP A 916 -13.61 -23.82 39.97
C ASP A 916 -12.99 -23.34 41.31
N PHE A 917 -11.69 -23.57 41.51
CA PHE A 917 -11.00 -23.30 42.78
C PHE A 917 -10.22 -21.98 42.79
N ARG A 918 -10.77 -20.98 43.47
CA ARG A 918 -10.11 -19.67 43.63
C ARG A 918 -8.93 -19.73 44.61
N THR A 919 -7.72 -19.50 44.11
CA THR A 919 -6.52 -19.37 44.95
C THR A 919 -6.40 -17.99 45.60
N ASN A 920 -5.66 -17.88 46.70
CA ASN A 920 -5.44 -16.58 47.38
C ASN A 920 -4.73 -15.55 46.49
N SER A 921 -3.86 -15.98 45.58
CA SER A 921 -3.23 -15.10 44.59
C SER A 921 -4.26 -14.52 43.60
N MET A 922 -5.22 -15.33 43.12
CA MET A 922 -6.32 -14.83 42.29
C MET A 922 -7.16 -13.78 43.02
N GLN A 923 -7.47 -13.98 44.31
CA GLN A 923 -8.21 -12.98 45.11
C GLN A 923 -7.44 -11.66 45.23
N ILE A 924 -6.11 -11.71 45.43
CA ILE A 924 -5.26 -10.51 45.48
C ILE A 924 -5.18 -9.81 44.10
N GLU A 925 -5.12 -10.56 42.99
CA GLU A 925 -5.23 -9.98 41.64
C GLU A 925 -6.60 -9.31 41.41
N GLU A 926 -7.70 -9.94 41.85
CA GLU A 926 -9.06 -9.39 41.76
C GLU A 926 -9.23 -8.11 42.58
N ASP A 927 -8.83 -8.10 43.85
CA ASP A 927 -8.94 -6.93 44.73
C ASP A 927 -8.07 -5.76 44.22
N HIS A 928 -6.86 -6.04 43.74
CA HIS A 928 -6.00 -5.02 43.13
C HIS A 928 -6.65 -4.44 41.86
N ARG A 929 -7.22 -5.29 41.00
CA ARG A 929 -7.98 -4.89 39.80
C ARG A 929 -9.22 -4.05 40.13
N LEU A 930 -9.95 -4.42 41.19
CA LEU A 930 -11.11 -3.67 41.69
C LEU A 930 -10.70 -2.31 42.26
N ASN A 931 -9.61 -2.24 43.04
CA ASN A 931 -9.08 -1.00 43.61
C ASN A 931 -8.61 -0.02 42.53
N ILE A 932 -7.94 -0.50 41.48
CA ILE A 932 -7.60 0.31 40.31
C ILE A 932 -8.88 0.88 39.66
N LYS A 933 -9.91 0.04 39.46
CA LYS A 933 -11.18 0.44 38.85
C LYS A 933 -11.97 1.44 39.69
N THR A 934 -12.00 1.30 41.02
CA THR A 934 -12.68 2.28 41.89
C THR A 934 -11.93 3.61 41.92
N ASN A 935 -10.60 3.60 41.96
CA ASN A 935 -9.79 4.82 41.87
C ASN A 935 -9.95 5.54 40.52
N PHE A 936 -9.92 4.79 39.41
CA PHE A 936 -10.17 5.33 38.06
C PHE A 936 -11.53 6.06 37.97
N ASN A 937 -12.60 5.42 38.44
CA ASN A 937 -13.93 6.02 38.46
C ASN A 937 -14.01 7.25 39.38
N LYS A 938 -13.31 7.22 40.53
CA LYS A 938 -13.22 8.37 41.45
C LYS A 938 -12.53 9.56 40.79
N VAL A 939 -11.39 9.35 40.14
CA VAL A 939 -10.66 10.40 39.39
C VAL A 939 -11.54 10.98 38.28
N HIS A 940 -12.19 10.15 37.46
CA HIS A 940 -13.04 10.66 36.38
C HIS A 940 -14.29 11.38 36.86
N LYS A 941 -14.81 11.05 38.06
CA LYS A 941 -15.90 11.80 38.70
C LYS A 941 -15.43 13.18 39.18
N ASN A 942 -14.19 13.34 39.66
CA ASN A 942 -13.64 14.65 40.04
C ASN A 942 -13.62 15.62 38.85
N PHE A 943 -13.27 15.13 37.65
CA PHE A 943 -13.33 15.91 36.39
C PHE A 943 -14.76 16.24 35.89
N CYS A 944 -15.80 15.91 36.66
CA CYS A 944 -17.21 16.26 36.37
C CYS A 944 -17.75 17.30 37.36
N PHE A 945 -16.89 18.04 38.06
CA PHE A 945 -17.29 19.03 39.07
C PHE A 945 -17.98 20.27 38.47
N LEU A 946 -17.52 20.74 37.31
CA LEU A 946 -18.13 21.88 36.62
C LEU A 946 -19.49 21.54 35.98
N ASP A 947 -19.64 20.30 35.48
CA ASP A 947 -20.85 19.79 34.85
C ASP A 947 -20.75 18.26 34.69
N ASP A 948 -21.84 17.53 34.96
CA ASP A 948 -21.93 16.06 34.88
C ASP A 948 -22.62 15.55 33.60
N LYS A 949 -23.03 16.45 32.69
CA LYS A 949 -23.78 16.12 31.46
C LYS A 949 -23.04 16.45 30.16
N SER A 950 -21.77 16.87 30.26
CA SER A 950 -20.98 17.28 29.11
C SER A 950 -19.52 16.81 29.18
N ASP A 951 -19.19 15.86 28.30
CA ASP A 951 -17.82 15.45 27.97
C ASP A 951 -16.94 16.65 27.59
N ALA A 952 -17.49 17.65 26.89
CA ALA A 952 -16.78 18.87 26.52
C ALA A 952 -16.38 19.71 27.75
N ILE A 953 -17.26 19.85 28.75
CA ILE A 953 -16.92 20.57 29.99
C ILE A 953 -15.94 19.76 30.87
N LYS A 954 -16.09 18.43 30.94
CA LYS A 954 -15.11 17.53 31.58
C LYS A 954 -13.71 17.66 30.97
N LEU A 955 -13.63 17.75 29.65
CA LEU A 955 -12.39 17.98 28.90
C LEU A 955 -11.79 19.36 29.21
N LEU A 956 -12.60 20.42 29.22
CA LEU A 956 -12.16 21.76 29.62
C LEU A 956 -11.63 21.78 31.07
N GLN A 957 -12.28 21.06 31.99
CA GLN A 957 -11.82 20.95 33.39
C GLN A 957 -10.44 20.30 33.46
N ALA A 958 -10.23 19.16 32.81
CA ALA A 958 -8.94 18.46 32.80
C ALA A 958 -7.80 19.28 32.18
N VAL A 959 -8.09 20.03 31.09
CA VAL A 959 -7.13 20.96 30.47
C VAL A 959 -6.83 22.16 31.38
N GLY A 960 -7.84 22.68 32.08
CA GLY A 960 -7.70 23.80 33.03
C GLY A 960 -6.89 23.43 34.28
N GLU A 961 -7.11 22.25 34.85
CA GLU A 961 -6.36 21.76 36.02
C GLU A 961 -4.90 21.45 35.68
N PHE A 962 -4.63 20.82 34.52
CA PHE A 962 -3.26 20.58 34.04
C PHE A 962 -2.45 21.88 33.90
N ALA A 963 -3.10 22.99 33.53
CA ALA A 963 -2.45 24.29 33.43
C ALA A 963 -1.97 24.85 34.79
N HIS A 964 -2.52 24.36 35.92
CA HIS A 964 -2.05 24.73 37.26
C HIS A 964 -0.85 23.89 37.71
N GLU A 965 -0.84 22.59 37.42
CA GLU A 965 0.26 21.65 37.71
C GLU A 965 0.66 20.84 36.45
N PRO A 966 1.47 21.40 35.53
CA PRO A 966 1.79 20.77 34.25
C PRO A 966 2.88 19.69 34.36
N THR A 967 2.71 18.72 35.25
CA THR A 967 3.69 17.66 35.57
C THR A 967 3.27 16.29 35.00
N GLU A 968 4.25 15.46 34.66
CA GLU A 968 3.96 14.07 34.23
C GLU A 968 3.41 13.23 35.41
N SER A 969 3.82 13.55 36.65
CA SER A 969 3.29 12.94 37.88
C SER A 969 1.80 13.21 38.06
N TRP A 970 1.33 14.44 37.83
CA TRP A 970 -0.10 14.78 37.85
C TRP A 970 -0.86 14.00 36.77
N CYS A 971 -0.30 13.91 35.57
CA CYS A 971 -0.90 13.15 34.47
C CYS A 971 -1.05 11.65 34.78
N ARG A 972 0.00 11.02 35.32
CA ARG A 972 -0.02 9.61 35.75
C ARG A 972 -1.05 9.37 36.86
N LYS A 973 -1.12 10.26 37.85
CA LYS A 973 -2.08 10.19 38.98
C LYS A 973 -3.53 10.32 38.51
N ASN A 974 -3.79 11.11 37.49
CA ASN A 974 -5.13 11.43 37.01
C ASN A 974 -5.54 10.69 35.70
N TYR A 975 -4.80 9.66 35.30
CA TYR A 975 -5.08 8.83 34.12
C TYR A 975 -5.25 9.61 32.80
N VAL A 976 -4.40 10.62 32.59
CA VAL A 976 -4.39 11.47 31.38
C VAL A 976 -3.02 11.49 30.70
N ASN A 977 -3.02 11.77 29.39
CA ASN A 977 -1.82 11.72 28.56
C ASN A 977 -1.07 13.06 28.55
N PHE A 978 0.11 13.09 29.17
CA PHE A 978 1.00 14.25 29.21
C PHE A 978 1.43 14.75 27.82
N LYS A 979 1.64 13.85 26.84
CA LYS A 979 2.01 14.21 25.47
C LYS A 979 0.88 14.99 24.79
N SER A 980 -0.36 14.47 24.90
CA SER A 980 -1.55 15.14 24.38
C SER A 980 -1.80 16.48 25.07
N LEU A 981 -1.73 16.55 26.40
CA LEU A 981 -1.93 17.81 27.14
C LEU A 981 -0.87 18.88 26.83
N LYS A 982 0.39 18.50 26.63
CA LYS A 982 1.44 19.42 26.15
C LYS A 982 1.18 19.92 24.73
N GLU A 983 0.68 19.07 23.83
CA GLU A 983 0.27 19.46 22.49
C GLU A 983 -0.97 20.39 22.50
N VAL A 984 -1.92 20.18 23.42
CA VAL A 984 -3.01 21.13 23.69
C VAL A 984 -2.44 22.50 24.10
N THR A 985 -1.47 22.57 25.02
CA THR A 985 -0.84 23.86 25.40
C THR A 985 -0.16 24.55 24.22
N GLN A 986 0.54 23.81 23.35
CA GLN A 986 1.15 24.35 22.13
C GLN A 986 0.08 24.85 21.14
N LEU A 987 -1.02 24.11 20.99
CA LEU A 987 -2.14 24.47 20.12
C LEU A 987 -2.90 25.70 20.63
N GLN A 988 -3.11 25.85 21.94
CA GLN A 988 -3.69 27.08 22.51
C GLN A 988 -2.81 28.30 22.17
N LYS A 989 -1.49 28.21 22.37
CA LYS A 989 -0.55 29.29 22.02
C LYS A 989 -0.60 29.64 20.52
N GLN A 990 -0.64 28.62 19.63
CA GLN A 990 -0.81 28.82 18.19
C GLN A 990 -2.16 29.48 17.84
N ILE A 991 -3.26 29.05 18.44
CA ILE A 991 -4.59 29.63 18.19
C ILE A 991 -4.66 31.09 18.67
N THR A 992 -4.12 31.39 19.86
CA THR A 992 -4.09 32.76 20.40
C THR A 992 -3.34 33.70 19.46
N GLU A 993 -2.17 33.32 18.95
CA GLU A 993 -1.40 34.18 18.04
C GLU A 993 -2.08 34.30 16.66
N LEU A 994 -2.70 33.24 16.14
CA LEU A 994 -3.49 33.32 14.89
C LEU A 994 -4.71 34.23 15.04
N LEU A 995 -5.42 34.19 16.16
CA LEU A 995 -6.51 35.14 16.46
C LEU A 995 -5.98 36.58 16.50
N ARG A 996 -4.84 36.79 17.18
CA ARG A 996 -4.22 38.10 17.38
C ARG A 996 -3.73 38.73 16.07
N ILE A 997 -3.18 37.93 15.15
CA ILE A 997 -2.70 38.39 13.84
C ILE A 997 -3.88 38.71 12.90
N ASN A 998 -4.89 37.84 12.84
CA ASN A 998 -5.91 37.89 11.79
C ASN A 998 -7.20 38.63 12.20
N ILE A 999 -7.41 38.89 13.50
CA ILE A 999 -8.60 39.60 14.00
C ILE A 999 -8.14 40.84 14.76
N SER A 1000 -8.30 42.02 14.13
CA SER A 1000 -7.81 43.31 14.64
C SER A 1000 -8.36 43.68 16.02
N THR A 1001 -9.61 43.31 16.33
CA THR A 1001 -10.25 43.51 17.64
C THR A 1001 -9.65 42.63 18.76
N LEU A 1002 -8.82 41.63 18.40
CA LEU A 1002 -8.11 40.74 19.31
C LEU A 1002 -6.58 40.94 19.28
N SER A 1003 -6.08 42.01 18.65
CA SER A 1003 -4.64 42.35 18.58
C SER A 1003 -3.95 42.51 19.96
N THR A 1004 -4.72 42.82 21.00
CA THR A 1004 -4.28 42.92 22.40
C THR A 1004 -4.41 41.62 23.20
N LEU A 1005 -4.97 40.56 22.61
CA LEU A 1005 -5.17 39.26 23.26
C LEU A 1005 -3.82 38.64 23.65
N LYS A 1006 -3.65 38.36 24.94
CA LYS A 1006 -2.49 37.61 25.47
C LYS A 1006 -2.92 36.20 25.86
N TYR A 1007 -2.02 35.24 25.63
CA TYR A 1007 -2.20 33.88 26.13
C TYR A 1007 -2.23 33.89 27.67
N GLN A 1008 -3.22 33.23 28.27
CA GLN A 1008 -3.39 33.12 29.71
C GLN A 1008 -2.94 31.73 30.15
N GLU A 1009 -1.80 31.65 30.83
CA GLU A 1009 -1.21 30.35 31.21
C GLU A 1009 -2.03 29.59 32.25
N LYS A 1010 -2.80 30.31 33.09
CA LYS A 1010 -3.65 29.75 34.13
C LYS A 1010 -5.05 30.35 34.03
N LEU A 1011 -6.05 29.51 33.80
CA LEU A 1011 -7.46 29.89 33.73
C LEU A 1011 -8.12 29.75 35.11
N GLN A 1012 -9.06 30.64 35.41
CA GLN A 1012 -9.96 30.52 36.56
C GLN A 1012 -11.14 29.59 36.24
N PRO A 1013 -11.85 29.03 37.23
CA PRO A 1013 -13.06 28.25 36.96
C PRO A 1013 -14.14 29.10 36.24
N PRO A 1014 -14.74 28.61 35.13
CA PRO A 1014 -15.78 29.35 34.42
C PRO A 1014 -17.08 29.41 35.23
N THR A 1015 -17.78 30.55 35.17
CA THR A 1015 -19.06 30.71 35.89
C THR A 1015 -20.18 29.87 35.29
N VAL A 1016 -21.21 29.54 36.08
CA VAL A 1016 -22.40 28.78 35.62
C VAL A 1016 -23.08 29.41 34.39
N LYS A 1017 -23.05 30.74 34.26
CA LYS A 1017 -23.54 31.44 33.05
C LYS A 1017 -22.65 31.17 31.84
N GLN A 1018 -21.33 31.22 32.01
CA GLN A 1018 -20.37 30.90 30.95
C GLN A 1018 -20.46 29.42 30.55
N ILE A 1019 -20.56 28.47 31.48
CA ILE A 1019 -20.75 27.03 31.18
C ILE A 1019 -21.97 26.81 30.27
N LYS A 1020 -23.12 27.43 30.58
CA LYS A 1020 -24.33 27.35 29.73
C LYS A 1020 -24.16 27.98 28.34
N VAL A 1021 -23.27 28.96 28.19
CA VAL A 1021 -22.91 29.58 26.90
C VAL A 1021 -21.91 28.71 26.13
N LEU A 1022 -20.89 28.15 26.80
CA LEU A 1022 -19.92 27.21 26.22
C LEU A 1022 -20.63 25.99 25.61
N LYS A 1023 -21.63 25.42 26.29
CA LYS A 1023 -22.47 24.34 25.74
C LYS A 1023 -23.17 24.74 24.44
N GLN A 1024 -23.74 25.95 24.37
CA GLN A 1024 -24.38 26.47 23.16
C GLN A 1024 -23.36 26.73 22.02
N MET A 1025 -22.17 27.22 22.35
CA MET A 1025 -21.09 27.41 21.38
C MET A 1025 -20.63 26.07 20.78
N VAL A 1026 -20.45 25.04 21.60
CA VAL A 1026 -20.13 23.67 21.14
C VAL A 1026 -21.22 23.12 20.24
N ALA A 1027 -22.49 23.24 20.65
CA ALA A 1027 -23.63 22.80 19.85
C ALA A 1027 -23.70 23.48 18.47
N ALA A 1028 -23.31 24.75 18.37
CA ALA A 1028 -23.29 25.49 17.11
C ALA A 1028 -22.22 25.03 16.09
N GLY A 1029 -21.22 24.23 16.50
CA GLY A 1029 -20.27 23.56 15.59
C GLY A 1029 -20.72 22.16 15.13
N TYR A 1030 -21.78 21.64 15.73
CA TYR A 1030 -22.28 20.27 15.58
C TYR A 1030 -23.82 20.25 15.45
N ILE A 1031 -24.39 21.28 14.80
CA ILE A 1031 -25.84 21.54 14.72
C ILE A 1031 -26.62 20.49 13.91
N ASP A 1032 -25.91 19.72 13.11
CA ASP A 1032 -26.33 18.56 12.32
C ASP A 1032 -26.15 17.22 13.07
N HIS A 1033 -25.20 17.16 14.01
CA HIS A 1033 -24.92 15.99 14.86
C HIS A 1033 -25.79 16.02 16.14
N VAL A 1034 -27.11 15.98 15.95
CA VAL A 1034 -28.09 15.96 17.05
C VAL A 1034 -28.68 14.56 17.19
N ALA A 1035 -28.82 14.09 18.43
CA ALA A 1035 -29.53 12.87 18.77
C ALA A 1035 -30.67 13.18 19.77
N ALA A 1036 -31.89 12.75 19.45
CA ALA A 1036 -33.08 12.87 20.31
C ALA A 1036 -33.35 11.55 21.03
N ARG A 1037 -33.82 11.61 22.29
CA ARG A 1037 -34.16 10.42 23.09
C ARG A 1037 -35.34 9.68 22.46
N ALA A 1038 -35.20 8.39 22.16
CA ALA A 1038 -36.11 7.70 21.23
C ALA A 1038 -37.54 7.52 21.77
N ASP A 1039 -37.73 7.57 23.09
CA ASP A 1039 -39.04 7.57 23.76
C ASP A 1039 -39.79 8.91 23.69
N LEU A 1040 -39.09 9.99 23.34
CA LEU A 1040 -39.64 11.34 23.15
C LEU A 1040 -39.71 11.74 21.67
N ALA A 1041 -39.28 10.86 20.76
CA ALA A 1041 -39.38 11.08 19.32
C ALA A 1041 -40.84 10.99 18.82
N PRO A 1042 -41.22 11.68 17.72
CA PRO A 1042 -42.60 11.66 17.20
C PRO A 1042 -43.09 10.26 16.82
N ASN A 1043 -42.19 9.42 16.31
CA ASN A 1043 -42.40 8.02 15.98
C ASN A 1043 -41.42 7.19 16.82
N PRO A 1044 -41.76 6.82 18.07
CA PRO A 1044 -40.86 6.03 18.92
C PRO A 1044 -40.77 4.59 18.38
N PRO A 1045 -39.57 3.96 18.33
CA PRO A 1045 -39.43 2.58 17.93
C PRO A 1045 -39.91 1.60 19.01
N ASP A 1046 -40.41 0.43 18.61
CA ASP A 1046 -40.96 -0.61 19.50
C ASP A 1046 -39.90 -1.25 20.41
N SER A 1047 -39.58 -0.57 21.52
CA SER A 1047 -38.58 -1.04 22.48
C SER A 1047 -39.11 -2.23 23.31
N GLN A 1048 -38.68 -3.44 22.96
CA GLN A 1048 -39.09 -4.67 23.67
C GLN A 1048 -38.75 -4.70 25.17
N ARG A 1049 -37.83 -3.86 25.66
CA ARG A 1049 -37.38 -3.82 27.06
C ARG A 1049 -37.03 -2.41 27.50
N LYS A 1050 -37.51 -2.00 28.68
CA LYS A 1050 -37.16 -0.71 29.31
C LYS A 1050 -35.66 -0.67 29.71
N PRO A 1051 -34.95 0.46 29.52
CA PRO A 1051 -33.53 0.57 29.84
C PRO A 1051 -33.26 0.57 31.34
N LYS A 1052 -32.27 -0.21 31.80
CA LYS A 1052 -31.84 -0.27 33.21
C LYS A 1052 -30.71 0.70 33.57
N ARG A 1053 -30.01 1.27 32.58
CA ARG A 1053 -28.83 2.14 32.72
C ARG A 1053 -28.84 3.20 31.61
N ALA A 1054 -28.21 4.36 31.83
CA ALA A 1054 -28.07 5.39 30.79
C ALA A 1054 -27.43 4.86 29.49
N ILE A 1055 -26.40 4.01 29.58
CA ILE A 1055 -25.75 3.38 28.42
C ILE A 1055 -26.63 2.35 27.65
N ASP A 1056 -27.86 2.11 28.11
CA ASP A 1056 -28.84 1.27 27.43
C ASP A 1056 -30.09 2.06 27.00
N VAL A 1057 -30.17 3.37 27.26
CA VAL A 1057 -31.22 4.27 26.75
C VAL A 1057 -31.03 4.49 25.23
N PRO A 1058 -32.06 4.25 24.41
CA PRO A 1058 -32.00 4.48 22.96
C PRO A 1058 -32.14 5.96 22.59
N TYR A 1059 -31.37 6.38 21.60
CA TYR A 1059 -31.46 7.69 20.94
C TYR A 1059 -31.58 7.50 19.41
N LEU A 1060 -32.27 8.41 18.73
CA LEU A 1060 -32.35 8.52 17.28
C LEU A 1060 -31.51 9.71 16.82
N THR A 1061 -30.77 9.58 15.71
CA THR A 1061 -29.92 10.64 15.15
C THR A 1061 -30.65 11.43 14.06
N LEU A 1062 -30.33 12.73 13.90
CA LEU A 1062 -31.00 13.60 12.94
C LEU A 1062 -30.83 13.12 11.49
N PHE A 1063 -29.70 12.47 11.20
CA PHE A 1063 -29.43 11.75 9.96
C PHE A 1063 -29.38 10.24 10.25
N PRO A 1064 -29.82 9.36 9.33
CA PRO A 1064 -29.88 7.91 9.59
C PRO A 1064 -28.54 7.27 9.97
N SER A 1065 -28.57 6.47 11.04
CA SER A 1065 -27.42 5.71 11.57
C SER A 1065 -27.09 4.43 10.79
N SER A 1066 -28.01 3.97 9.92
CA SER A 1066 -27.90 2.71 9.17
C SER A 1066 -28.36 2.87 7.72
N VAL A 1067 -27.77 2.08 6.82
CA VAL A 1067 -28.06 2.08 5.37
C VAL A 1067 -29.35 1.30 5.06
N ASN A 1068 -29.70 0.31 5.88
CA ASN A 1068 -30.86 -0.58 5.69
C ASN A 1068 -32.19 0.13 6.02
N ARG A 1069 -32.71 0.93 5.09
CA ARG A 1069 -34.03 1.60 5.19
C ARG A 1069 -35.26 0.67 5.29
N LYS A 1070 -35.06 -0.66 5.35
CA LYS A 1070 -36.14 -1.66 5.48
C LYS A 1070 -36.39 -2.12 6.92
N GLU A 1071 -35.47 -1.80 7.83
CA GLU A 1071 -35.57 -2.10 9.26
C GLU A 1071 -35.81 -0.79 10.02
N THR A 1072 -36.38 -0.88 11.23
CA THR A 1072 -36.63 0.29 12.10
C THR A 1072 -35.33 1.07 12.37
N GLU A 1073 -35.39 2.41 12.39
CA GLU A 1073 -34.22 3.28 12.57
C GLU A 1073 -33.31 2.80 13.71
N GLU A 1074 -32.06 2.43 13.39
CA GLU A 1074 -31.17 1.73 14.33
C GLU A 1074 -30.74 2.68 15.47
N ALA A 1075 -31.36 2.49 16.64
CA ALA A 1075 -31.12 3.33 17.80
C ALA A 1075 -29.64 3.30 18.25
N VAL A 1076 -29.09 4.49 18.49
CA VAL A 1076 -27.74 4.68 19.03
C VAL A 1076 -27.78 4.81 20.55
N TYR A 1077 -26.67 4.49 21.22
CA TYR A 1077 -26.58 4.45 22.68
C TYR A 1077 -25.39 5.26 23.21
N ILE A 1078 -25.50 5.84 24.41
CA ILE A 1078 -24.41 6.59 25.07
C ILE A 1078 -23.14 5.71 25.19
N HIS A 1079 -21.97 6.27 24.85
CA HIS A 1079 -20.68 5.59 25.00
C HIS A 1079 -20.26 5.50 26.49
N PRO A 1080 -19.76 4.35 26.99
CA PRO A 1080 -19.47 4.16 28.42
C PRO A 1080 -18.41 5.08 29.05
N SER A 1081 -17.60 5.80 28.26
CA SER A 1081 -16.61 6.76 28.79
C SER A 1081 -17.19 8.15 29.16
N SER A 1082 -18.42 8.43 28.70
CA SER A 1082 -19.08 9.71 28.93
C SER A 1082 -19.58 9.83 30.37
N PRO A 1083 -19.53 11.02 31.01
CA PRO A 1083 -20.18 11.28 32.31
C PRO A 1083 -21.64 10.86 32.34
N LEU A 1084 -22.35 11.03 31.21
CA LEU A 1084 -23.75 10.64 31.04
C LEU A 1084 -24.00 9.14 31.32
N SER A 1085 -22.98 8.29 31.24
CA SER A 1085 -23.08 6.86 31.55
C SER A 1085 -23.45 6.56 33.00
N HIS A 1086 -23.19 7.50 33.92
CA HIS A 1086 -23.44 7.36 35.36
C HIS A 1086 -24.82 7.90 35.81
N LEU A 1087 -25.58 8.55 34.93
CA LEU A 1087 -26.92 9.05 35.22
C LEU A 1087 -27.95 7.92 35.33
N SER A 1088 -29.08 8.17 36.01
CA SER A 1088 -30.23 7.28 35.88
C SER A 1088 -30.87 7.40 34.49
N PRO A 1089 -31.59 6.37 34.00
CA PRO A 1089 -32.31 6.43 32.71
C PRO A 1089 -33.33 7.58 32.60
N GLN A 1090 -33.80 8.14 33.73
CA GLN A 1090 -34.78 9.22 33.77
C GLN A 1090 -34.13 10.61 33.60
N GLU A 1091 -32.89 10.77 34.09
CA GLU A 1091 -32.12 12.02 34.02
C GLU A 1091 -31.40 12.23 32.68
N CYS A 1092 -31.43 11.21 31.80
CA CYS A 1092 -30.87 11.21 30.46
C CYS A 1092 -31.51 12.32 29.59
N PRO A 1093 -30.74 13.27 29.05
CA PRO A 1093 -31.27 14.44 28.32
C PRO A 1093 -32.14 14.11 27.11
N GLU A 1094 -33.08 15.01 26.79
CA GLU A 1094 -33.96 14.95 25.61
C GLU A 1094 -33.16 15.02 24.31
N TYR A 1095 -32.24 16.00 24.18
CA TYR A 1095 -31.33 16.13 23.05
C TYR A 1095 -29.87 16.09 23.52
N LEU A 1096 -29.05 15.34 22.78
CA LEU A 1096 -27.60 15.31 22.90
C LEU A 1096 -26.96 15.78 21.60
N ILE A 1097 -25.91 16.58 21.73
CA ILE A 1097 -24.98 16.87 20.63
C ILE A 1097 -23.83 15.86 20.72
N TYR A 1098 -23.47 15.23 19.59
CA TYR A 1098 -22.38 14.25 19.53
C TYR A 1098 -21.25 14.66 18.59
N SER A 1099 -20.04 14.19 18.89
CA SER A 1099 -18.85 14.43 18.08
C SER A 1099 -18.82 13.48 16.87
N TYR A 1100 -19.00 12.19 17.10
CA TYR A 1100 -19.11 11.13 16.09
C TYR A 1100 -19.87 9.91 16.65
N LEU A 1101 -20.29 9.03 15.74
CA LEU A 1101 -20.84 7.71 16.06
C LEU A 1101 -19.75 6.65 15.86
N GLN A 1102 -19.66 5.69 16.77
CA GLN A 1102 -18.72 4.58 16.71
C GLN A 1102 -19.46 3.24 16.83
N ARG A 1103 -19.27 2.34 15.86
CA ARG A 1103 -19.70 0.94 15.96
C ARG A 1103 -18.50 0.09 16.38
N ALA A 1104 -18.69 -0.75 17.39
CA ALA A 1104 -17.72 -1.80 17.70
C ALA A 1104 -17.76 -2.87 16.60
N PRO A 1105 -16.64 -3.53 16.25
CA PRO A 1105 -16.68 -4.66 15.32
C PRO A 1105 -17.64 -5.75 15.83
N PRO A 1106 -18.21 -6.59 14.94
CA PRO A 1106 -18.98 -7.76 15.36
C PRO A 1106 -18.07 -8.71 16.16
N ASN A 1107 -18.65 -9.40 17.15
CA ASN A 1107 -17.90 -10.42 17.90
C ASN A 1107 -17.84 -11.70 17.04
N PRO A 1108 -16.65 -12.24 16.70
CA PRO A 1108 -16.55 -13.46 15.89
C PRO A 1108 -17.26 -14.66 16.52
N ASN A 1109 -17.37 -14.72 17.85
CA ASN A 1109 -18.05 -15.81 18.56
C ASN A 1109 -19.59 -15.68 18.53
N PHE A 1110 -20.14 -14.53 18.11
CA PHE A 1110 -21.59 -14.27 18.07
C PHE A 1110 -21.96 -13.39 16.85
N PRO A 1111 -21.81 -13.89 15.61
CA PRO A 1111 -21.96 -13.08 14.39
C PRO A 1111 -23.36 -12.49 14.20
N GLU A 1112 -24.42 -13.17 14.67
CA GLU A 1112 -25.81 -12.69 14.62
C GLU A 1112 -26.07 -11.48 15.53
N LYS A 1113 -25.19 -11.20 16.49
CA LYS A 1113 -25.43 -10.20 17.54
C LYS A 1113 -24.86 -8.84 17.14
N HIS A 1114 -25.66 -8.07 16.41
CA HIS A 1114 -25.32 -6.71 15.98
C HIS A 1114 -24.73 -5.84 17.12
N SER A 1115 -23.49 -5.39 16.92
CA SER A 1115 -22.77 -4.53 17.87
C SER A 1115 -23.41 -3.15 17.96
N LYS A 1116 -24.02 -2.82 19.13
CA LYS A 1116 -24.66 -1.53 19.43
C LYS A 1116 -23.81 -0.34 18.95
N THR A 1117 -24.38 0.49 18.07
CA THR A 1117 -23.79 1.77 17.67
C THR A 1117 -23.74 2.74 18.87
N ARG A 1118 -22.57 3.33 19.13
CA ARG A 1118 -22.32 4.22 20.28
C ARG A 1118 -22.14 5.67 19.86
N LEU A 1119 -22.77 6.59 20.58
CA LEU A 1119 -22.60 8.04 20.38
C LEU A 1119 -21.56 8.59 21.38
N HIS A 1120 -20.57 9.33 20.86
CA HIS A 1120 -19.62 10.08 21.68
C HIS A 1120 -20.16 11.49 21.91
N ALA A 1121 -20.91 11.66 23.00
CA ALA A 1121 -21.54 12.93 23.37
C ALA A 1121 -20.52 14.05 23.55
N LEU A 1122 -20.98 15.30 23.39
CA LEU A 1122 -20.25 16.51 23.71
C LEU A 1122 -20.97 17.31 24.80
N THR A 1123 -22.28 17.49 24.65
CA THR A 1123 -23.13 18.23 25.59
C THR A 1123 -24.61 17.87 25.40
N ASP A 1124 -25.40 18.02 26.47
CA ASP A 1124 -26.84 18.19 26.39
C ASP A 1124 -27.23 19.56 25.80
N ILE A 1125 -28.45 19.66 25.26
CA ILE A 1125 -29.07 20.91 24.81
C ILE A 1125 -30.60 20.85 24.98
N THR A 1126 -31.24 22.00 25.19
CA THR A 1126 -32.71 22.09 25.21
C THR A 1126 -33.27 22.42 23.82
N GLY A 1127 -34.48 21.95 23.52
CA GLY A 1127 -35.15 22.25 22.23
C GLY A 1127 -35.29 23.75 21.91
N ASN A 1128 -35.41 24.60 22.94
CA ASN A 1128 -35.43 26.07 22.79
C ASN A 1128 -34.08 26.64 22.30
N GLN A 1129 -32.97 26.12 22.83
CA GLN A 1129 -31.62 26.52 22.39
C GLN A 1129 -31.33 25.97 20.98
N LEU A 1130 -31.72 24.72 20.72
CA LEU A 1130 -31.60 24.08 19.42
C LEU A 1130 -32.35 24.86 18.33
N ALA A 1131 -33.60 25.28 18.61
CA ALA A 1131 -34.40 26.16 17.74
C ALA A 1131 -33.84 27.59 17.59
N ALA A 1132 -32.84 27.99 18.38
CA ALA A 1132 -32.12 29.25 18.24
C ALA A 1132 -30.83 29.09 17.45
N LEU A 1133 -30.07 28.02 17.67
CA LEU A 1133 -28.83 27.73 16.95
C LEU A 1133 -29.06 27.32 15.50
N ALA A 1134 -30.15 26.59 15.21
CA ALA A 1134 -30.50 26.20 13.85
C ALA A 1134 -31.12 27.35 13.02
N LYS A 1135 -31.44 28.52 13.62
CA LYS A 1135 -32.03 29.65 12.87
C LYS A 1135 -31.06 30.13 11.78
N GLY A 1136 -31.53 30.15 10.54
CA GLY A 1136 -30.74 30.55 9.37
C GLY A 1136 -30.01 29.40 8.69
N THR A 1137 -30.06 28.19 9.26
CA THR A 1137 -29.73 26.94 8.54
C THR A 1137 -30.97 26.40 7.84
N THR A 1138 -30.79 25.58 6.80
CA THR A 1138 -31.88 24.84 6.13
C THR A 1138 -32.44 23.67 6.95
N LEU A 1139 -31.81 23.32 8.07
CA LEU A 1139 -32.27 22.24 8.97
C LEU A 1139 -33.57 22.60 9.73
N ILE A 1140 -33.89 23.90 9.88
CA ILE A 1140 -35.08 24.34 10.61
C ILE A 1140 -36.20 24.78 9.67
N HIS A 1141 -37.37 24.14 9.82
CA HIS A 1141 -38.59 24.46 9.09
C HIS A 1141 -39.62 25.03 10.06
N TYR A 1142 -40.46 25.97 9.62
CA TYR A 1142 -41.47 26.59 10.49
C TYR A 1142 -42.88 26.14 10.09
N GLY A 1143 -43.61 25.57 11.06
CA GLY A 1143 -45.00 25.14 10.85
C GLY A 1143 -45.98 26.31 10.68
N LYS A 1144 -47.24 25.97 10.41
CA LYS A 1144 -48.34 26.94 10.36
C LYS A 1144 -48.50 27.64 11.74
N PRO A 1145 -48.96 28.91 11.78
CA PRO A 1145 -49.26 29.59 13.05
C PRO A 1145 -50.24 28.81 13.94
N LEU A 1146 -49.90 28.70 15.23
CA LEU A 1146 -50.69 27.98 16.25
C LEU A 1146 -52.04 28.63 16.57
N LYS A 1147 -52.22 29.89 16.19
CA LYS A 1147 -53.50 30.62 16.23
C LYS A 1147 -53.66 31.37 14.92
N ALA A 1148 -54.90 31.57 14.48
CA ALA A 1148 -55.21 32.39 13.32
C ALA A 1148 -54.81 33.84 13.56
N VAL A 1149 -53.66 34.26 13.01
CA VAL A 1149 -53.22 35.66 13.02
C VAL A 1149 -53.82 36.33 11.79
N MET A 1150 -54.86 37.15 12.02
CA MET A 1150 -55.39 38.02 10.97
C MET A 1150 -54.27 38.96 10.47
N PRO A 1151 -54.16 39.20 9.15
CA PRO A 1151 -53.21 40.17 8.65
C PRO A 1151 -53.55 41.56 9.20
N LYS A 1152 -52.55 42.34 9.61
CA LYS A 1152 -52.77 43.76 9.88
C LYS A 1152 -53.09 44.44 8.55
N VAL A 1153 -54.28 45.01 8.43
CA VAL A 1153 -54.61 45.90 7.33
C VAL A 1153 -54.01 47.27 7.66
N LEU A 1154 -53.25 47.83 6.72
CA LEU A 1154 -52.72 49.19 6.83
C LEU A 1154 -53.83 50.20 6.49
N GLY A 1155 -53.64 51.48 6.85
CA GLY A 1155 -54.68 52.51 6.72
C GLY A 1155 -55.12 52.83 5.27
N ASP A 1156 -54.41 52.28 4.29
CA ASP A 1156 -54.67 52.35 2.85
C ASP A 1156 -55.43 51.13 2.29
N GLY A 1157 -55.77 50.16 3.15
CA GLY A 1157 -56.39 48.89 2.74
C GLY A 1157 -55.40 47.81 2.29
N SER A 1158 -54.09 48.10 2.28
CA SER A 1158 -53.07 47.10 1.93
C SER A 1158 -52.87 46.08 3.06
N ILE A 1159 -52.56 44.84 2.70
CA ILE A 1159 -52.22 43.79 3.66
C ILE A 1159 -50.76 43.98 4.08
N ALA A 1160 -50.52 44.21 5.37
CA ALA A 1160 -49.16 44.31 5.90
C ALA A 1160 -48.36 43.04 5.55
N GLU A 1161 -47.26 43.22 4.81
CA GLU A 1161 -46.39 42.14 4.39
C GLU A 1161 -45.68 41.43 5.55
N VAL A 1162 -45.76 41.97 6.77
CA VAL A 1162 -45.09 41.44 7.96
C VAL A 1162 -46.09 41.15 9.09
N ARG A 1163 -46.03 39.93 9.63
CA ARG A 1163 -46.84 39.48 10.78
C ARG A 1163 -45.96 38.96 11.91
N GLU A 1164 -46.45 39.03 13.14
CA GLU A 1164 -45.90 38.28 14.27
C GLU A 1164 -46.82 37.11 14.60
N CYS A 1165 -46.27 35.91 14.82
CA CYS A 1165 -47.06 34.73 15.12
C CYS A 1165 -46.29 33.73 15.99
N TRP A 1166 -47.03 32.84 16.67
CA TRP A 1166 -46.44 31.68 17.34
C TRP A 1166 -46.47 30.48 16.40
N VAL A 1167 -45.33 29.83 16.20
CA VAL A 1167 -45.16 28.65 15.35
C VAL A 1167 -44.44 27.55 16.11
N ILE A 1168 -44.64 26.29 15.70
CA ILE A 1168 -43.74 25.18 16.04
C ILE A 1168 -42.61 25.17 15.01
N PRO A 1169 -41.33 25.28 15.43
CA PRO A 1169 -40.20 24.93 14.58
C PRO A 1169 -40.06 23.40 14.51
N TYR A 1170 -39.65 22.88 13.36
CA TYR A 1170 -39.34 21.46 13.15
C TYR A 1170 -37.88 21.34 12.71
N LEU A 1171 -37.11 20.48 13.37
CA LEU A 1171 -35.76 20.12 12.93
C LEU A 1171 -35.85 18.92 11.99
N ARG A 1172 -35.32 19.05 10.77
CA ARG A 1172 -35.47 18.05 9.71
C ARG A 1172 -34.23 18.00 8.81
N PRO A 1173 -33.70 16.80 8.49
CA PRO A 1173 -32.75 16.66 7.40
C PRO A 1173 -33.46 16.83 6.04
N GLU A 1174 -32.85 17.58 5.13
CA GLU A 1174 -33.41 17.91 3.81
C GLU A 1174 -33.84 16.67 2.99
N SER A 1175 -33.13 15.54 3.18
CA SER A 1175 -33.25 14.32 2.39
C SER A 1175 -34.40 13.38 2.78
N ASN A 1176 -34.93 13.45 4.01
CA ASN A 1176 -36.04 12.60 4.43
C ASN A 1176 -37.38 13.33 4.25
N GLY A 1177 -38.40 12.63 3.74
CA GLY A 1177 -39.73 13.18 3.48
C GLY A 1177 -40.59 13.50 4.71
N GLY A 1178 -40.18 13.07 5.91
CA GLY A 1178 -40.97 13.14 7.14
C GLY A 1178 -41.20 14.53 7.72
N MET A 1179 -42.02 14.63 8.77
CA MET A 1179 -42.42 15.92 9.36
C MET A 1179 -41.31 16.62 10.19
N GLY A 1180 -40.23 15.89 10.55
CA GLY A 1180 -39.16 16.38 11.41
C GLY A 1180 -39.50 16.31 12.91
N TRP A 1181 -38.51 16.56 13.76
CA TRP A 1181 -38.69 16.62 15.21
C TRP A 1181 -39.28 17.98 15.61
N PRO A 1182 -40.45 18.03 16.28
CA PRO A 1182 -41.06 19.28 16.72
C PRO A 1182 -40.28 19.86 17.90
N LEU A 1183 -39.86 21.11 17.77
CA LEU A 1183 -39.20 21.87 18.83
C LEU A 1183 -40.23 22.75 19.58
N PRO A 1184 -39.91 23.25 20.78
CA PRO A 1184 -40.82 24.12 21.54
C PRO A 1184 -41.31 25.34 20.75
N ALA A 1185 -42.59 25.67 20.91
CA ALA A 1185 -43.24 26.74 20.17
C ALA A 1185 -42.61 28.12 20.45
N ARG A 1186 -42.41 28.91 19.40
CA ARG A 1186 -41.68 30.19 19.45
C ARG A 1186 -42.45 31.31 18.74
N LYS A 1187 -42.42 32.53 19.31
CA LYS A 1187 -42.87 33.75 18.64
C LYS A 1187 -41.84 34.14 17.57
N VAL A 1188 -42.29 34.30 16.34
CA VAL A 1188 -41.47 34.71 15.18
C VAL A 1188 -42.11 35.89 14.45
N ARG A 1189 -41.28 36.70 13.80
CA ARG A 1189 -41.69 37.69 12.80
C ARG A 1189 -41.57 37.03 11.42
N GLN A 1190 -42.59 37.16 10.58
CA GLN A 1190 -42.63 36.59 9.24
C GLN A 1190 -42.93 37.68 8.22
N ARG A 1191 -42.15 37.73 7.14
CA ARG A 1191 -42.42 38.55 5.97
C ARG A 1191 -42.97 37.68 4.83
N LYS A 1192 -43.97 38.18 4.11
CA LYS A 1192 -44.47 37.58 2.87
C LYS A 1192 -43.56 38.01 1.72
N LEU A 1193 -42.83 37.07 1.12
CA LEU A 1193 -42.06 37.29 -0.10
C LEU A 1193 -42.83 36.77 -1.31
N PRO A 1194 -42.79 37.46 -2.47
CA PRO A 1194 -43.38 36.95 -3.71
C PRO A 1194 -42.71 35.62 -4.11
N GLY A 1195 -43.51 34.67 -4.59
CA GLY A 1195 -43.07 33.30 -4.92
C GLY A 1195 -42.77 32.39 -3.72
N GLN A 1196 -42.18 32.90 -2.64
CA GLN A 1196 -41.73 32.09 -1.48
C GLN A 1196 -42.73 32.02 -0.31
N GLY A 1197 -43.73 32.90 -0.25
CA GLY A 1197 -44.73 32.90 0.82
C GLY A 1197 -44.21 33.52 2.12
N TRP A 1198 -44.63 33.00 3.29
CA TRP A 1198 -44.26 33.58 4.60
C TRP A 1198 -42.92 33.04 5.11
N VAL A 1199 -41.86 33.82 4.94
CA VAL A 1199 -40.50 33.52 5.41
C VAL A 1199 -40.26 34.16 6.79
N VAL A 1200 -39.54 33.50 7.69
CA VAL A 1200 -39.20 34.03 9.03
C VAL A 1200 -38.00 34.98 8.94
N GLU A 1201 -38.12 36.14 9.59
CA GLU A 1201 -37.04 37.13 9.77
C GLU A 1201 -36.13 36.79 10.96
#